data_AF-A0A9P0A539-F1
#
_entry.id   AF-A0A9P0A539-F1
#
_cell.length_a   1.000
_cell.length_b   1.000
_cell.length_c   1.000
_cell.angle_alpha   90.00
_cell.angle_beta   90.00
_cell.angle_gamma   90.00
#
_symmetry.space_group_name_H-M   'P 1'
#
loop_
_entity.id
_entity.type
_entity.pdbx_description
1 polymer ?
#
loop_
_entity_poly.entity_id
_entity_poly.type
_entity_poly.pdbx_seq_one_letter_code
_entity_poly.pdbx_strand_id
1 'polypeptide(L)'
;MEAASILGLLQARVALVPGGRDREGRPILIVPAPPETQIWNKNRLDTVLRYFASIFSPDTRRNGVCAIVDAQASSWRMARLVVRQVSETLGRDVSALIVLRPEAFWDKQRVDNCARSHKDGEPTYTPLSRLHKYVDPSQLPAELNGTWHYNHDQWIHNRNHVEVFVKDAENAVAELERLRLRLGGDKDALRLSTAEASLSISADLYCFAKDLAAKALHQGRSLLERIDRDFAYLETLPQDLIDTKDRVNKLLEIIEQKLILVEEAWINLHRKIFNAKEIDALEEGVRRVTDWVLGPGETMLNTQQEVGYDVASSEDFRRDHEALELQCRETYGHFAELLHKIDTLAQNGVTLPEDLKAQRDFMNFVCRSFATRLERRRNILITSSRFFRLVAEYFQTTSEVYENLVMSTDIENSETAHYTLLELQDCQVNIDNLENEIVREGEKLSDLLSMPVKDALGCELEVDYEGDIINVREILDMTTARRQLFRDSVELQRLTLQQVTHIHDYENDATQAVQWLEDLFHVLLKSHSYVGSNIYEIQMQKDRLQAFQETAKASYEYGCQLLNAALTLRQSCKLPQEKNGELTNNLWQAWKKLNLVGQEQLTRLRVSAVFYRTVQQQCKQLNELLKTLKEMELEEGAAGKGKWRVRVKRLLASRERLLLEVGRMVRLGRLLRTRLKEPLCQELANDESNSTAIAAIAEQLSEVTGSAEKLDAALCGSQSEVKKILEGIFSSVPSSEEWFSSLPKPKSEDGHENRSDEDFLTASESTPGGTPEGTPPSQASFQTASEGDPWWDETGSDLELIDEKQSTPEASTSSPEVPKPEQDKSPPPPPEDTLAEGATLNGPPEEFTTPPLGDSTPDPKEGSSKSDSEQCSSPASEESTSGSSSKMTDPSPKMADPEAKGPSKGDLPNGELPERSKLERNNNDSDCLSKNYYGELARQAMTGVFT
;
A
#
# COMPACT_ATOMS: atom_id res chain seq x y z
N MET A 1 29.12 43.01 76.56
CA MET A 1 29.07 43.10 78.02
C MET A 1 27.60 43.09 78.38
N GLU A 2 27.17 42.20 79.27
CA GLU A 2 25.75 41.96 79.58
C GLU A 2 25.40 42.58 80.95
N ALA A 3 24.17 43.04 81.16
CA ALA A 3 23.66 43.53 82.45
C ALA A 3 23.92 42.51 83.57
N ALA A 4 23.64 41.22 83.31
CA ALA A 4 23.91 40.11 84.22
C ALA A 4 25.39 40.04 84.63
N SER A 5 26.33 40.26 83.69
CA SER A 5 27.78 40.23 83.95
C SER A 5 28.29 41.37 84.85
N ILE A 6 27.50 42.44 85.02
CA ILE A 6 27.82 43.61 85.84
C ILE A 6 26.73 43.94 86.88
N LEU A 7 25.85 42.98 87.20
CA LEU A 7 24.63 43.21 87.99
C LEU A 7 24.91 43.89 89.34
N GLY A 8 25.95 43.46 90.06
CA GLY A 8 26.38 44.07 91.33
C GLY A 8 27.05 45.46 91.22
N LEU A 9 27.29 45.95 90.00
CA LEU A 9 27.65 47.35 89.74
C LEU A 9 26.41 48.19 89.43
N LEU A 10 25.43 47.62 88.71
CA LEU A 10 24.14 48.25 88.44
C LEU A 10 23.34 48.43 89.73
N GLN A 11 23.09 47.34 90.49
CA GLN A 11 22.40 47.38 91.79
C GLN A 11 23.07 48.33 92.80
N ALA A 12 24.38 48.56 92.69
CA ALA A 12 25.12 49.52 93.51
C ALA A 12 24.99 50.98 93.02
N ARG A 13 24.09 51.26 92.06
CA ARG A 13 23.75 52.57 91.48
C ARG A 13 24.97 53.41 91.06
N VAL A 14 26.04 52.77 90.57
CA VAL A 14 27.32 53.44 90.23
C VAL A 14 27.15 54.49 89.13
N ALA A 15 26.18 54.29 88.24
CA ALA A 15 25.56 55.30 87.39
C ALA A 15 24.12 54.82 87.07
N LEU A 16 23.27 55.70 86.55
CA LEU A 16 21.88 55.45 86.19
C LEU A 16 21.56 55.96 84.77
N VAL A 17 20.69 55.24 84.05
CA VAL A 17 20.03 55.72 82.83
C VAL A 17 18.57 56.05 83.19
N PRO A 18 18.23 57.27 83.64
CA PRO A 18 16.86 57.61 84.03
C PRO A 18 15.86 57.55 82.86
N GLY A 19 16.31 57.74 81.63
CA GLY A 19 15.50 57.76 80.41
C GLY A 19 15.07 59.15 79.93
N GLY A 20 15.13 60.17 80.79
CA GLY A 20 14.85 61.57 80.45
C GLY A 20 15.94 62.24 79.60
N ARG A 21 15.63 63.45 79.11
CA ARG A 21 16.44 64.25 78.16
C ARG A 21 16.77 65.65 78.68
N ASP A 22 17.90 66.21 78.24
CA ASP A 22 18.22 67.63 78.45
C ASP A 22 17.43 68.56 77.52
N ARG A 23 17.65 69.89 77.63
CA ARG A 23 16.95 70.90 76.80
C ARG A 23 17.32 70.83 75.31
N GLU A 24 18.42 70.19 74.96
CA GLU A 24 18.86 69.90 73.60
C GLU A 24 18.38 68.51 73.11
N GLY A 25 17.61 67.77 73.92
CA GLY A 25 17.00 66.49 73.57
C GLY A 25 17.93 65.27 73.76
N ARG A 26 19.15 65.48 74.26
CA ARG A 26 20.17 64.44 74.48
C ARG A 26 19.79 63.59 75.70
N PRO A 27 19.98 62.26 75.68
CA PRO A 27 19.64 61.41 76.81
C PRO A 27 20.52 61.69 78.02
N ILE A 28 19.92 61.59 79.22
CA ILE A 28 20.60 61.84 80.48
C ILE A 28 21.26 60.56 81.00
N LEU A 29 22.48 60.70 81.52
CA LEU A 29 23.14 59.73 82.40
C LEU A 29 23.39 60.39 83.76
N ILE A 30 22.93 59.79 84.86
CA ILE A 30 23.21 60.30 86.22
C ILE A 30 24.36 59.49 86.83
N VAL A 31 25.36 60.17 87.39
CA VAL A 31 26.54 59.56 88.00
C VAL A 31 26.68 60.08 89.44
N PRO A 32 26.16 59.37 90.45
CA PRO A 32 26.31 59.78 91.84
C PRO A 32 27.78 59.63 92.27
N ALA A 33 28.41 60.72 92.67
CA ALA A 33 29.79 60.71 93.14
C ALA A 33 29.84 60.17 94.59
N PRO A 34 30.63 59.13 94.87
CA PRO A 34 30.60 58.47 96.17
C PRO A 34 31.13 59.36 97.30
N PRO A 35 30.65 59.16 98.56
CA PRO A 35 31.15 59.88 99.73
C PRO A 35 32.63 59.55 99.98
N GLU A 36 33.34 60.46 100.67
CA GLU A 36 34.80 60.33 100.89
C GLU A 36 35.21 59.14 101.77
N THR A 37 34.26 58.53 102.49
CA THR A 37 34.44 57.26 103.23
C THR A 37 34.51 56.03 102.33
N GLN A 38 34.11 56.12 101.06
CA GLN A 38 34.07 55.00 100.13
C GLN A 38 35.35 54.93 99.28
N ILE A 39 35.92 53.72 99.17
CA ILE A 39 37.15 53.49 98.39
C ILE A 39 36.91 53.79 96.90
N TRP A 40 37.68 54.73 96.35
CA TRP A 40 37.67 55.04 94.92
C TRP A 40 38.15 53.83 94.10
N ASN A 41 37.29 53.32 93.23
CA ASN A 41 37.66 52.30 92.25
C ASN A 41 37.17 52.74 90.87
N LYS A 42 38.08 53.34 90.10
CA LYS A 42 37.80 53.88 88.77
C LYS A 42 37.19 52.84 87.82
N ASN A 43 37.64 51.58 87.90
CA ASN A 43 37.23 50.50 87.00
C ASN A 43 35.73 50.18 87.15
N ARG A 44 35.12 50.38 88.34
CA ARG A 44 33.68 50.16 88.55
C ARG A 44 32.83 51.13 87.71
N LEU A 45 33.13 52.42 87.80
CA LEU A 45 32.44 53.47 87.05
C LEU A 45 32.73 53.33 85.55
N ASP A 46 34.00 53.16 85.18
CA ASP A 46 34.47 52.94 83.81
C ASP A 46 33.82 51.72 83.13
N THR A 47 33.49 50.67 83.88
CA THR A 47 32.73 49.51 83.37
C THR A 47 31.27 49.87 83.06
N VAL A 48 30.57 50.50 84.02
CA VAL A 48 29.14 50.85 83.87
C VAL A 48 28.92 51.91 82.79
N LEU A 49 29.79 52.91 82.69
CA LEU A 49 29.71 53.94 81.65
C LEU A 49 29.89 53.37 80.24
N ARG A 50 30.87 52.49 80.00
CA ARG A 50 30.99 51.80 78.71
C ARG A 50 29.78 50.92 78.41
N TYR A 51 29.22 50.27 79.42
CA TYR A 51 28.02 49.46 79.26
C TYR A 51 26.84 50.32 78.81
N PHE A 52 26.53 51.42 79.49
CA PHE A 52 25.44 52.33 79.08
C PHE A 52 25.68 52.98 77.72
N ALA A 53 26.92 53.37 77.39
CA ALA A 53 27.26 53.83 76.04
C ALA A 53 26.95 52.74 74.98
N SER A 54 27.14 51.45 75.29
CA SER A 54 26.81 50.34 74.38
C SER A 54 25.32 50.00 74.29
N ILE A 55 24.46 50.59 75.13
CA ILE A 55 22.99 50.50 75.00
C ILE A 55 22.52 51.43 73.88
N PHE A 56 23.05 52.64 73.83
CA PHE A 56 22.67 53.66 72.85
C PHE A 56 23.17 53.35 71.44
N SER A 57 22.32 53.66 70.47
CA SER A 57 22.60 53.50 69.04
C SER A 57 23.83 54.32 68.62
N PRO A 58 24.50 53.96 67.50
CA PRO A 58 25.59 54.76 66.96
C PRO A 58 25.19 56.22 66.66
N ASP A 59 23.90 56.45 66.36
CA ASP A 59 23.33 57.76 66.07
C ASP A 59 23.07 58.56 67.34
N THR A 60 22.45 57.97 68.37
CA THR A 60 22.33 58.58 69.69
C THR A 60 23.68 59.01 70.25
N ARG A 61 24.71 58.16 70.12
CA ARG A 61 26.07 58.52 70.57
C ARG A 61 26.74 59.61 69.74
N ARG A 62 26.46 59.71 68.44
CA ARG A 62 26.93 60.85 67.60
C ARG A 62 26.28 62.18 68.00
N ASN A 63 25.02 62.14 68.43
CA ASN A 63 24.30 63.31 68.94
C ASN A 63 24.70 63.67 70.39
N GLY A 64 25.34 62.74 71.09
CA GLY A 64 25.91 62.91 72.42
C GLY A 64 24.91 62.77 73.56
N VAL A 65 25.43 62.53 74.76
CA VAL A 65 24.65 62.37 76.00
C VAL A 65 24.92 63.52 76.98
N CYS A 66 23.96 63.76 77.89
CA CYS A 66 24.09 64.68 79.01
C CYS A 66 24.44 63.91 80.29
N ALA A 67 25.70 63.96 80.72
CA ALA A 67 26.14 63.36 81.97
C ALA A 67 25.97 64.33 83.15
N ILE A 68 25.09 63.98 84.11
CA ILE A 68 24.88 64.71 85.36
C ILE A 68 25.65 63.99 86.47
N VAL A 69 26.79 64.56 86.88
CA VAL A 69 27.54 64.10 88.06
C VAL A 69 26.91 64.72 89.31
N ASP A 70 26.23 63.91 90.13
CA ASP A 70 25.74 64.38 91.41
C ASP A 70 26.84 64.31 92.47
N ALA A 71 27.38 65.47 92.88
CA ALA A 71 28.40 65.56 93.90
C ALA A 71 27.90 66.23 95.21
N GLN A 72 26.59 66.23 95.45
CA GLN A 72 26.00 66.87 96.63
C GLN A 72 26.37 66.19 97.96
N ALA A 73 26.65 64.88 97.95
CA ALA A 73 27.05 64.10 99.14
C ALA A 73 28.57 63.84 99.21
N SER A 74 29.38 64.53 98.40
CA SER A 74 30.72 64.08 98.02
C SER A 74 31.78 65.15 98.24
N SER A 75 33.05 64.75 98.46
CA SER A 75 34.15 65.73 98.56
C SER A 75 34.60 66.22 97.18
N TRP A 76 35.18 67.42 97.13
CA TRP A 76 35.73 67.99 95.89
C TRP A 76 36.88 67.15 95.29
N ARG A 77 37.51 66.28 96.09
CA ARG A 77 38.50 65.31 95.62
C ARG A 77 37.79 64.18 94.84
N MET A 78 36.74 63.60 95.41
CA MET A 78 35.96 62.54 94.77
C MET A 78 35.20 63.04 93.53
N ALA A 79 34.57 64.21 93.61
CA ALA A 79 33.86 64.84 92.50
C ALA A 79 34.76 65.03 91.26
N ARG A 80 35.99 65.54 91.43
CA ARG A 80 36.95 65.69 90.33
C ARG A 80 37.42 64.35 89.74
N LEU A 81 37.54 63.30 90.55
CA LEU A 81 37.88 61.97 90.06
C LEU A 81 36.73 61.37 89.23
N VAL A 82 35.48 61.56 89.65
CA VAL A 82 34.29 61.15 88.89
C VAL A 82 34.17 61.94 87.58
N VAL A 83 34.21 63.27 87.63
CA VAL A 83 34.16 64.15 86.44
C VAL A 83 35.25 63.79 85.43
N ARG A 84 36.48 63.55 85.90
CA ARG A 84 37.59 63.09 85.06
C ARG A 84 37.29 61.71 84.46
N GLN A 85 36.82 60.75 85.24
CA GLN A 85 36.55 59.39 84.75
C GLN A 85 35.39 59.35 83.74
N VAL A 86 34.33 60.15 83.95
CA VAL A 86 33.24 60.32 82.97
C VAL A 86 33.79 60.87 81.65
N SER A 87 34.64 61.90 81.73
CA SER A 87 35.30 62.50 80.55
C SER A 87 36.25 61.53 79.85
N GLU A 88 37.00 60.71 80.59
CA GLU A 88 37.95 59.73 80.04
C GLU A 88 37.25 58.49 79.45
N THR A 89 36.15 58.02 80.04
CA THR A 89 35.43 56.81 79.58
C THR A 89 34.48 57.08 78.42
N LEU A 90 33.70 58.16 78.47
CA LEU A 90 32.73 58.49 77.41
C LEU A 90 33.34 59.36 76.30
N GLY A 91 34.33 60.21 76.62
CA GLY A 91 35.12 60.93 75.63
C GLY A 91 34.27 61.84 74.72
N ARG A 92 34.04 61.38 73.49
CA ARG A 92 33.23 62.10 72.47
C ARG A 92 31.72 61.86 72.60
N ASP A 93 31.32 60.81 73.31
CA ASP A 93 29.91 60.46 73.49
C ASP A 93 29.19 61.41 74.48
N VAL A 94 29.92 62.27 75.20
CA VAL A 94 29.37 63.32 76.10
C VAL A 94 29.48 64.69 75.45
N SER A 95 28.33 65.34 75.24
CA SER A 95 28.26 66.74 74.78
C SER A 95 27.95 67.72 75.90
N ALA A 96 27.28 67.28 76.97
CA ALA A 96 27.06 68.08 78.17
C ALA A 96 27.49 67.32 79.43
N LEU A 97 28.29 67.97 80.28
CA LEU A 97 28.75 67.43 81.57
C LEU A 97 28.37 68.39 82.68
N ILE A 98 27.26 68.11 83.35
CA ILE A 98 26.72 68.94 84.44
C ILE A 98 27.21 68.37 85.77
N VAL A 99 27.70 69.22 86.67
CA VAL A 99 28.21 68.78 87.97
C VAL A 99 27.45 69.48 89.09
N LEU A 100 26.64 68.71 89.83
CA LEU A 100 25.83 69.21 90.93
C LEU A 100 26.68 69.41 92.17
N ARG A 101 26.68 70.63 92.68
CA ARG A 101 27.39 71.02 93.90
C ARG A 101 26.40 71.35 95.02
N PRO A 102 26.74 71.15 96.30
CA PRO A 102 25.99 71.74 97.40
C PRO A 102 25.91 73.27 97.24
N GLU A 103 24.81 73.88 97.69
CA GLU A 103 24.56 75.32 97.57
C GLU A 103 25.75 76.15 98.10
N ALA A 104 26.16 75.88 99.35
CA ALA A 104 27.22 76.60 100.06
C ALA A 104 28.67 76.14 99.74
N PHE A 105 28.89 75.28 98.73
CA PHE A 105 30.18 74.58 98.53
C PHE A 105 31.35 75.49 98.07
N TRP A 106 31.08 76.73 97.66
CA TRP A 106 32.08 77.64 97.07
C TRP A 106 32.10 79.06 97.66
N ASP A 107 31.39 79.32 98.77
CA ASP A 107 31.22 80.68 99.35
C ASP A 107 32.48 81.26 100.01
N LYS A 108 33.67 80.72 99.69
CA LYS A 108 34.97 81.32 99.96
C LYS A 108 35.82 81.30 98.70
N GLN A 109 35.80 82.44 97.98
CA GLN A 109 36.61 82.79 96.81
C GLN A 109 36.31 82.05 95.47
N ARG A 110 35.20 82.40 94.81
CA ARG A 110 35.25 83.15 93.52
C ARG A 110 33.86 83.63 93.05
N VAL A 111 33.85 84.67 92.22
CA VAL A 111 32.65 85.28 91.63
C VAL A 111 32.09 84.41 90.49
N ASP A 112 30.76 84.39 90.36
CA ASP A 112 30.01 83.75 89.27
C ASP A 112 30.51 84.25 87.88
N ASN A 113 31.10 83.36 87.08
CA ASN A 113 31.55 83.65 85.71
C ASN A 113 30.45 83.29 84.69
N CYS A 114 29.22 83.79 84.90
CA CYS A 114 28.02 83.48 84.11
C CYS A 114 28.00 84.08 82.68
N ALA A 115 29.17 84.36 82.09
CA ALA A 115 29.33 85.00 80.79
C ALA A 115 30.44 84.36 79.93
N ARG A 116 30.71 83.06 80.12
CA ARG A 116 31.52 82.25 79.19
C ARG A 116 30.60 81.42 78.30
N SER A 117 30.83 81.45 77.00
CA SER A 117 30.41 80.37 76.10
C SER A 117 31.20 79.11 76.47
N HIS A 118 30.56 78.18 77.15
CA HIS A 118 31.11 76.84 77.34
C HIS A 118 31.27 76.15 75.98
N LYS A 119 32.28 75.28 75.87
CA LYS A 119 32.40 74.35 74.73
C LYS A 119 31.71 73.05 75.08
N ASP A 120 31.20 72.34 74.07
CA ASP A 120 30.65 71.00 74.26
C ASP A 120 31.66 70.08 74.97
N GLY A 121 31.18 69.32 75.94
CA GLY A 121 31.96 68.45 76.81
C GLY A 121 32.66 69.12 78.00
N GLU A 122 32.71 70.46 78.12
CA GLU A 122 33.32 71.11 79.29
C GLU A 122 32.41 71.02 80.54
N PRO A 123 32.96 70.67 81.73
CA PRO A 123 32.17 70.50 82.94
C PRO A 123 31.56 71.81 83.46
N THR A 124 30.24 71.84 83.55
CA THR A 124 29.42 72.97 84.02
C THR A 124 29.00 72.76 85.46
N TYR A 125 29.56 73.54 86.39
CA TYR A 125 29.35 73.39 87.83
C TYR A 125 28.15 74.22 88.30
N THR A 126 27.05 73.57 88.71
CA THR A 126 25.80 74.24 89.09
C THR A 126 25.26 73.69 90.42
N PRO A 127 24.66 74.52 91.30
CA PRO A 127 23.87 73.99 92.40
C PRO A 127 22.55 73.38 91.91
N LEU A 128 21.94 72.49 92.71
CA LEU A 128 20.70 71.79 92.37
C LEU A 128 19.55 72.78 92.08
N SER A 129 19.45 73.87 92.85
CA SER A 129 18.46 74.94 92.62
C SER A 129 18.50 75.55 91.21
N ARG A 130 19.64 75.50 90.50
CA ARG A 130 19.83 76.04 89.15
C ARG A 130 19.80 74.97 88.04
N LEU A 131 19.60 73.68 88.34
CA LEU A 131 19.62 72.59 87.35
C LEU A 131 18.53 72.72 86.27
N HIS A 132 17.37 73.28 86.63
CA HIS A 132 16.22 73.54 85.73
C HIS A 132 16.58 74.37 84.47
N LYS A 133 17.74 75.05 84.46
CA LYS A 133 18.24 75.83 83.33
C LYS A 133 18.79 74.99 82.18
N TYR A 134 19.20 73.76 82.46
CA TYR A 134 19.85 72.86 81.49
C TYR A 134 18.98 71.64 81.16
N VAL A 135 18.18 71.20 82.13
CA VAL A 135 17.26 70.07 81.99
C VAL A 135 15.89 70.52 82.48
N ASP A 136 14.81 70.02 81.88
CA ASP A 136 13.46 70.29 82.38
C ASP A 136 13.13 69.43 83.62
N PRO A 137 12.47 69.97 84.67
CA PRO A 137 12.08 69.17 85.84
C PRO A 137 11.23 67.93 85.50
N SER A 138 10.46 67.96 84.41
CA SER A 138 9.70 66.80 83.93
C SER A 138 10.56 65.62 83.48
N GLN A 139 11.85 65.86 83.15
CA GLN A 139 12.82 64.88 82.65
C GLN A 139 13.80 64.38 83.74
N LEU A 140 13.68 64.87 84.98
CA LEU A 140 14.57 64.55 86.09
C LEU A 140 13.89 63.65 87.13
N PRO A 141 14.58 62.63 87.68
CA PRO A 141 14.06 61.86 88.81
C PRO A 141 13.78 62.73 90.04
N ALA A 142 12.91 62.24 90.92
CA ALA A 142 12.60 62.90 92.20
C ALA A 142 13.85 63.15 93.08
N GLU A 143 14.87 62.28 92.97
CA GLU A 143 16.18 62.43 93.64
C GLU A 143 16.90 63.74 93.24
N LEU A 144 16.55 64.35 92.10
CA LEU A 144 17.10 65.62 91.57
C LEU A 144 16.04 66.74 91.47
N ASN A 145 15.02 66.74 92.35
CA ASN A 145 13.90 67.69 92.38
C ASN A 145 13.05 67.74 91.08
N GLY A 146 13.00 66.65 90.32
CA GLY A 146 12.10 66.52 89.16
C GLY A 146 10.87 65.65 89.41
N THR A 147 10.06 65.44 88.37
CA THR A 147 8.81 64.65 88.43
C THR A 147 8.85 63.37 87.59
N TRP A 148 10.00 63.01 87.01
CA TRP A 148 10.14 61.79 86.22
C TRP A 148 10.14 60.54 87.09
N HIS A 149 9.28 59.56 86.78
CA HIS A 149 9.18 58.32 87.54
C HIS A 149 10.21 57.30 87.04
N TYR A 150 11.36 57.22 87.70
CA TYR A 150 12.40 56.22 87.41
C TYR A 150 12.44 55.12 88.47
N ASN A 151 12.31 53.87 88.03
CA ASN A 151 12.54 52.67 88.83
C ASN A 151 13.76 51.92 88.28
N HIS A 152 14.87 51.96 89.03
CA HIS A 152 16.13 51.37 88.59
C HIS A 152 16.08 49.83 88.52
N ASP A 153 15.40 49.19 89.46
CA ASP A 153 15.31 47.73 89.52
C ASP A 153 14.44 47.18 88.39
N GLN A 154 13.37 47.91 88.03
CA GLN A 154 12.57 47.62 86.82
C GLN A 154 13.40 47.84 85.54
N TRP A 155 14.22 48.90 85.48
CA TRP A 155 15.12 49.14 84.34
C TRP A 155 16.13 47.99 84.18
N ILE A 156 16.76 47.53 85.27
CA ILE A 156 17.64 46.35 85.27
C ILE A 156 16.89 45.10 84.78
N HIS A 157 15.67 44.86 85.28
CA HIS A 157 14.86 43.72 84.89
C HIS A 157 14.52 43.73 83.39
N ASN A 158 13.96 44.84 82.90
CA ASN A 158 13.62 45.02 81.49
C ASN A 158 14.88 44.89 80.60
N ARG A 159 16.03 45.44 81.03
CA ARG A 159 17.29 45.36 80.30
C ARG A 159 17.85 43.94 80.20
N ASN A 160 17.78 43.14 81.27
CA ASN A 160 18.17 41.73 81.21
C ASN A 160 17.31 40.94 80.20
N HIS A 161 16.00 41.19 80.16
CA HIS A 161 15.12 40.55 79.16
C HIS A 161 15.47 40.93 77.72
N VAL A 162 15.80 42.20 77.46
CA VAL A 162 16.26 42.65 76.14
C VAL A 162 17.51 41.89 75.71
N GLU A 163 18.47 41.69 76.62
CA GLU A 163 19.73 41.03 76.28
C GLU A 163 19.61 39.51 76.14
N VAL A 164 18.68 38.86 76.87
CA VAL A 164 18.32 37.46 76.61
C VAL A 164 17.69 37.31 75.22
N PHE A 165 16.68 38.11 74.86
CA PHE A 165 16.10 38.07 73.51
C PHE A 165 17.15 38.32 72.43
N VAL A 166 18.01 39.34 72.60
CA VAL A 166 19.07 39.67 71.63
C VAL A 166 19.99 38.47 71.40
N LYS A 167 20.34 37.74 72.45
CA LYS A 167 21.21 36.56 72.40
C LYS A 167 20.52 35.36 71.73
N ASP A 168 19.26 35.12 72.07
CA ASP A 168 18.43 34.06 71.44
C ASP A 168 18.20 34.35 69.95
N ALA A 169 17.99 35.62 69.58
CA ALA A 169 17.86 36.10 68.21
C ALA A 169 19.17 35.99 67.41
N GLU A 170 20.30 36.44 67.97
CA GLU A 170 21.62 36.32 67.34
C GLU A 170 22.00 34.83 67.13
N ASN A 171 21.61 33.94 68.06
CA ASN A 171 21.74 32.49 67.92
C ASN A 171 20.80 31.91 66.83
N ALA A 172 19.55 32.36 66.76
CA ALA A 172 18.60 31.95 65.71
C ALA A 172 19.09 32.34 64.31
N VAL A 173 19.61 33.56 64.13
CA VAL A 173 20.22 34.01 62.86
C VAL A 173 21.44 33.17 62.49
N ALA A 174 22.29 32.82 63.46
CA ALA A 174 23.47 31.99 63.23
C ALA A 174 23.12 30.57 62.75
N GLU A 175 22.16 29.90 63.38
CA GLU A 175 21.75 28.54 62.97
C GLU A 175 20.91 28.55 61.67
N LEU A 176 20.11 29.58 61.39
CA LEU A 176 19.47 29.76 60.08
C LEU A 176 20.51 29.92 58.95
N GLU A 177 21.55 30.75 59.14
CA GLU A 177 22.63 30.88 58.16
C GLU A 177 23.45 29.60 58.01
N ARG A 178 23.75 28.90 59.11
CA ARG A 178 24.42 27.60 59.09
C ARG A 178 23.63 26.56 58.29
N LEU A 179 22.31 26.51 58.50
CA LEU A 179 21.42 25.63 57.75
C LEU A 179 21.36 26.05 56.28
N ARG A 180 21.20 27.34 55.96
CA ARG A 180 21.19 27.85 54.57
C ARG A 180 22.47 27.47 53.82
N LEU A 181 23.63 27.59 54.47
CA LEU A 181 24.92 27.19 53.91
C LEU A 181 25.06 25.66 53.74
N ARG A 182 24.38 24.86 54.56
CA ARG A 182 24.30 23.40 54.40
C ARG A 182 23.34 22.98 53.28
N LEU A 183 22.17 23.62 53.17
CA LEU A 183 21.15 23.31 52.15
C LEU A 183 21.57 23.79 50.75
N GLY A 184 22.31 24.90 50.67
CA GLY A 184 23.02 25.34 49.46
C GLY A 184 24.44 24.76 49.33
N GLY A 185 24.80 23.81 50.20
CA GLY A 185 26.11 23.18 50.25
C GLY A 185 26.19 21.97 49.32
N ASP A 186 27.32 21.86 48.63
CA ASP A 186 27.58 20.93 47.53
C ASP A 186 26.68 21.15 46.29
N LYS A 187 27.31 21.33 45.13
CA LYS A 187 26.62 21.51 43.86
C LYS A 187 26.50 20.20 43.07
N ASP A 188 27.40 19.25 43.32
CA ASP A 188 27.79 18.23 42.33
C ASP A 188 27.87 16.80 42.89
N ALA A 189 27.89 16.58 44.22
CA ALA A 189 28.18 15.24 44.81
C ALA A 189 27.08 14.62 45.70
N LEU A 190 25.80 14.97 45.52
CA LEU A 190 24.67 14.32 46.19
C LEU A 190 24.36 12.93 45.58
N ARG A 191 25.17 11.91 45.91
CA ARG A 191 24.92 10.52 45.51
C ARG A 191 23.55 10.04 46.03
N LEU A 192 22.74 9.41 45.17
CA LEU A 192 21.39 8.97 45.53
C LEU A 192 21.36 8.05 46.76
N SER A 193 22.31 7.11 46.86
CA SER A 193 22.45 6.20 48.02
C SER A 193 22.71 6.88 49.36
N THR A 194 23.11 8.16 49.38
CA THR A 194 23.22 8.98 50.59
C THR A 194 22.21 10.12 50.66
N ALA A 195 21.41 10.34 49.61
CA ALA A 195 20.48 11.46 49.51
C ALA A 195 19.32 11.36 50.50
N GLU A 196 18.77 10.16 50.74
CA GLU A 196 17.66 9.98 51.70
C GLU A 196 18.09 10.24 53.15
N ALA A 197 19.24 9.69 53.55
CA ALA A 197 19.84 9.97 54.86
C ALA A 197 20.19 11.46 55.02
N SER A 198 20.71 12.08 53.95
CA SER A 198 21.03 13.52 53.93
C SER A 198 19.77 14.39 54.03
N LEU A 199 18.67 13.99 53.39
CA LEU A 199 17.37 14.66 53.48
C LEU A 199 16.78 14.55 54.88
N SER A 200 16.79 13.35 55.48
CA SER A 200 16.29 13.11 56.84
C SER A 200 17.00 13.99 57.88
N ILE A 201 18.34 13.95 57.92
CA ILE A 201 19.13 14.77 58.86
C ILE A 201 18.93 16.27 58.59
N SER A 202 18.67 16.67 57.34
CA SER A 202 18.43 18.07 57.00
C SER A 202 16.98 18.51 57.31
N ALA A 203 16.02 17.59 57.35
CA ALA A 203 14.65 17.84 57.81
C ALA A 203 14.62 18.11 59.32
N ASP A 204 15.31 17.29 60.11
CA ASP A 204 15.44 17.49 61.57
C ASP A 204 16.04 18.88 61.89
N LEU A 205 17.10 19.26 61.16
CA LEU A 205 17.75 20.56 61.31
C LEU A 205 16.89 21.73 60.82
N TYR A 206 16.11 21.54 59.74
CA TYR A 206 15.14 22.53 59.26
C TYR A 206 14.02 22.76 60.28
N CYS A 207 13.43 21.70 60.82
CA CYS A 207 12.45 21.78 61.89
C CYS A 207 13.04 22.49 63.11
N PHE A 208 14.23 22.10 63.58
CA PHE A 208 14.92 22.73 64.72
C PHE A 208 15.19 24.23 64.52
N ALA A 209 15.75 24.62 63.36
CA ALA A 209 16.08 26.01 63.07
C ALA A 209 14.82 26.88 62.91
N LYS A 210 13.75 26.34 62.31
CA LYS A 210 12.44 27.00 62.19
C LYS A 210 11.76 27.17 63.54
N ASP A 211 11.84 26.17 64.42
CA ASP A 211 11.36 26.24 65.80
C ASP A 211 12.10 27.30 66.62
N LEU A 212 13.43 27.37 66.47
CA LEU A 212 14.30 28.36 67.13
C LEU A 212 13.97 29.78 66.64
N ALA A 213 13.81 29.96 65.33
CA ALA A 213 13.37 31.22 64.72
C ALA A 213 11.99 31.65 65.23
N ALA A 214 11.00 30.75 65.23
CA ALA A 214 9.64 31.03 65.71
C ALA A 214 9.62 31.47 67.19
N LYS A 215 10.45 30.83 68.04
CA LYS A 215 10.62 31.19 69.46
C LYS A 215 11.21 32.60 69.59
N ALA A 216 12.28 32.91 68.86
CA ALA A 216 12.88 34.25 68.86
C ALA A 216 11.91 35.33 68.34
N LEU A 217 11.18 35.07 67.25
CA LEU A 217 10.16 35.99 66.72
C LEU A 217 9.05 36.27 67.75
N HIS A 218 8.56 35.24 68.43
CA HIS A 218 7.54 35.40 69.47
C HIS A 218 8.09 36.17 70.69
N GLN A 219 9.29 35.85 71.18
CA GLN A 219 9.96 36.59 72.26
C GLN A 219 10.11 38.08 71.93
N GLY A 220 10.62 38.42 70.73
CA GLY A 220 10.85 39.80 70.32
C GLY A 220 9.56 40.60 70.17
N ARG A 221 8.52 40.02 69.55
CA ARG A 221 7.19 40.64 69.45
C ARG A 221 6.57 40.88 70.84
N SER A 222 6.60 39.88 71.73
CA SER A 222 6.14 40.00 73.12
C SER A 222 6.93 41.06 73.93
N LEU A 223 8.23 41.19 73.67
CA LEU A 223 9.08 42.20 74.28
C LEU A 223 8.75 43.62 73.79
N LEU A 224 8.47 43.81 72.50
CA LEU A 224 7.98 45.08 71.95
C LEU A 224 6.62 45.45 72.55
N GLU A 225 5.67 44.51 72.56
CA GLU A 225 4.36 44.71 73.20
C GLU A 225 4.48 45.10 74.67
N ARG A 226 5.42 44.51 75.42
CA ARG A 226 5.65 44.89 76.82
C ARG A 226 6.25 46.30 76.93
N ILE A 227 7.20 46.68 76.08
CA ILE A 227 7.73 48.06 76.07
C ILE A 227 6.62 49.06 75.77
N ASP A 228 5.77 48.81 74.77
CA ASP A 228 4.66 49.70 74.44
C ASP A 228 3.58 49.75 75.52
N ARG A 229 3.36 48.66 76.26
CA ARG A 229 2.43 48.58 77.40
C ARG A 229 2.97 49.28 78.65
N ASP A 230 4.23 49.02 79.01
CA ASP A 230 4.89 49.53 80.22
C ASP A 230 5.10 51.06 80.15
N PHE A 231 5.12 51.65 78.95
CA PHE A 231 5.37 53.07 78.71
C PHE A 231 4.24 53.79 77.94
N ALA A 232 3.07 53.16 77.80
CA ALA A 232 1.90 53.68 77.06
C ALA A 232 1.39 55.08 77.51
N TYR A 233 1.76 55.52 78.71
CA TYR A 233 1.35 56.81 79.30
C TYR A 233 2.33 57.97 79.03
N LEU A 234 3.45 57.72 78.31
CA LEU A 234 4.43 58.74 77.96
C LEU A 234 4.20 59.27 76.54
N GLU A 235 4.23 60.59 76.37
CA GLU A 235 4.20 61.24 75.05
C GLU A 235 5.46 60.94 74.21
N THR A 236 6.60 60.69 74.88
CA THR A 236 7.88 60.33 74.24
C THR A 236 8.60 59.24 75.02
N LEU A 237 9.04 58.18 74.34
CA LEU A 237 9.84 57.12 74.93
C LEU A 237 11.29 57.56 75.27
N PRO A 238 11.88 56.99 76.33
CA PRO A 238 13.32 57.03 76.59
C PRO A 238 14.17 56.62 75.38
N GLN A 239 15.30 57.30 75.16
CA GLN A 239 16.14 57.04 73.98
C GLN A 239 16.75 55.64 73.98
N ASP A 240 17.09 55.08 75.15
CA ASP A 240 17.59 53.70 75.27
C ASP A 240 16.52 52.66 74.92
N LEU A 241 15.25 52.98 75.13
CA LEU A 241 14.11 52.15 74.70
C LEU A 241 13.80 52.32 73.22
N ILE A 242 13.91 53.51 72.64
CA ILE A 242 13.80 53.71 71.18
C ILE A 242 14.90 52.93 70.44
N ASP A 243 16.17 53.15 70.82
CA ASP A 243 17.33 52.43 70.27
C ASP A 243 17.19 50.90 70.45
N THR A 244 16.55 50.46 71.54
CA THR A 244 16.22 49.04 71.78
C THR A 244 15.11 48.54 70.87
N LYS A 245 13.98 49.25 70.71
CA LYS A 245 12.89 48.85 69.80
C LYS A 245 13.40 48.72 68.37
N ASP A 246 14.22 49.65 67.91
CA ASP A 246 14.81 49.63 66.57
C ASP A 246 15.76 48.44 66.38
N ARG A 247 16.59 48.11 67.39
CA ARG A 247 17.41 46.88 67.35
C ARG A 247 16.56 45.62 67.33
N VAL A 248 15.47 45.56 68.11
CA VAL A 248 14.58 44.39 68.18
C VAL A 248 13.84 44.22 66.86
N ASN A 249 13.22 45.27 66.31
CA ASN A 249 12.59 45.26 64.99
C ASN A 249 13.55 44.77 63.90
N LYS A 250 14.79 45.29 63.88
CA LYS A 250 15.80 44.88 62.91
C LYS A 250 16.24 43.41 63.07
N LEU A 251 16.31 42.89 64.29
CA LEU A 251 16.58 41.46 64.52
C LEU A 251 15.42 40.58 64.07
N LEU A 252 14.17 40.99 64.30
CA LEU A 252 12.97 40.30 63.78
C LEU A 252 12.97 40.25 62.24
N GLU A 253 13.19 41.40 61.59
CA GLU A 253 13.29 41.52 60.13
C GLU A 253 14.38 40.61 59.55
N ILE A 254 15.57 40.57 60.17
CA ILE A 254 16.66 39.68 59.75
C ILE A 254 16.25 38.21 59.90
N ILE A 255 15.62 37.82 61.01
CA ILE A 255 15.17 36.42 61.21
C ILE A 255 14.12 36.03 60.16
N GLU A 256 13.16 36.91 59.85
CA GLU A 256 12.14 36.67 58.83
C GLU A 256 12.76 36.54 57.42
N GLN A 257 13.69 37.43 57.05
CA GLN A 257 14.45 37.32 55.80
C GLN A 257 15.30 36.04 55.73
N LYS A 258 15.95 35.64 56.82
CA LYS A 258 16.74 34.41 56.87
C LYS A 258 15.87 33.14 56.80
N LEU A 259 14.67 33.17 57.38
CA LEU A 259 13.73 32.06 57.31
C LEU A 259 13.28 31.81 55.87
N ILE A 260 12.91 32.86 55.12
CA ILE A 260 12.54 32.75 53.70
C ILE A 260 13.66 32.10 52.88
N LEU A 261 14.90 32.57 53.01
CA LEU A 261 16.06 32.01 52.31
C LEU A 261 16.37 30.55 52.69
N VAL A 262 16.00 30.12 53.91
CA VAL A 262 16.10 28.72 54.35
C VAL A 262 14.97 27.88 53.75
N GLU A 263 13.74 28.39 53.70
CA GLU A 263 12.58 27.71 53.09
C GLU A 263 12.76 27.54 51.58
N GLU A 264 13.27 28.55 50.88
CA GLU A 264 13.67 28.45 49.47
C GLU A 264 14.76 27.40 49.27
N ALA A 265 15.80 27.38 50.10
CA ALA A 265 16.87 26.39 50.02
C ALA A 265 16.35 24.96 50.32
N TRP A 266 15.40 24.83 51.25
CA TRP A 266 14.76 23.56 51.60
C TRP A 266 13.92 22.99 50.45
N ILE A 267 13.05 23.82 49.85
CA ILE A 267 12.24 23.44 48.67
C ILE A 267 13.14 23.06 47.49
N ASN A 268 14.23 23.81 47.27
CA ASN A 268 15.20 23.50 46.21
C ASN A 268 15.95 22.19 46.45
N LEU A 269 16.33 21.86 47.69
CA LEU A 269 16.93 20.56 48.03
C LEU A 269 15.94 19.41 47.79
N HIS A 270 14.70 19.55 48.24
CA HIS A 270 13.64 18.56 48.00
C HIS A 270 13.44 18.29 46.50
N ARG A 271 13.32 19.35 45.69
CA ARG A 271 13.18 19.25 44.24
C ARG A 271 14.39 18.60 43.58
N LYS A 272 15.62 18.96 43.97
CA LYS A 272 16.85 18.30 43.48
C LYS A 272 16.84 16.79 43.75
N ILE A 273 16.48 16.38 44.96
CA ILE A 273 16.47 14.96 45.36
C ILE A 273 15.35 14.17 44.66
N PHE A 274 14.19 14.79 44.43
CA PHE A 274 13.12 14.21 43.61
C PHE A 274 13.59 13.99 42.16
N ASN A 275 14.10 15.03 41.51
CA ASN A 275 14.57 14.96 40.12
C ASN A 275 15.72 13.93 39.97
N ALA A 276 16.62 13.84 40.94
CA ALA A 276 17.72 12.86 40.93
C ALA A 276 17.22 11.40 41.01
N LYS A 277 16.16 11.14 41.79
CA LYS A 277 15.49 9.82 41.80
C LYS A 277 14.81 9.49 40.48
N GLU A 278 14.21 10.48 39.84
CA GLU A 278 13.54 10.29 38.56
C GLU A 278 14.54 10.03 37.43
N ILE A 279 15.68 10.74 37.41
CA ILE A 279 16.81 10.51 36.51
C ILE A 279 17.38 9.09 36.68
N ASP A 280 17.67 8.65 37.92
CA ASP A 280 18.17 7.30 38.22
C ASP A 280 17.20 6.20 37.74
N ALA A 281 15.89 6.38 37.98
CA ALA A 281 14.86 5.47 37.50
C ALA A 281 14.72 5.44 35.95
N LEU A 282 15.06 6.53 35.27
CA LEU A 282 15.09 6.62 33.80
C LEU A 282 16.36 6.00 33.22
N GLU A 283 17.54 6.23 33.80
CA GLU A 283 18.80 5.56 33.42
C GLU A 283 18.66 4.03 33.56
N GLU A 284 18.09 3.57 34.68
CA GLU A 284 17.76 2.16 34.89
C GLU A 284 16.75 1.63 33.86
N GLY A 285 15.71 2.41 33.53
CA GLY A 285 14.74 2.05 32.49
C GLY A 285 15.33 1.91 31.09
N VAL A 286 16.14 2.90 30.68
CA VAL A 286 16.85 2.94 29.40
C VAL A 286 17.80 1.76 29.27
N ARG A 287 18.53 1.44 30.34
CA ARG A 287 19.42 0.27 30.37
C ARG A 287 18.64 -1.03 30.20
N ARG A 288 17.56 -1.26 30.97
CA ARG A 288 16.73 -2.49 30.84
C ARG A 288 16.19 -2.70 29.43
N VAL A 289 15.72 -1.64 28.77
CA VAL A 289 15.25 -1.71 27.37
C VAL A 289 16.40 -2.07 26.42
N THR A 290 17.55 -1.42 26.58
CA THR A 290 18.74 -1.66 25.75
C THR A 290 19.27 -3.08 25.93
N ASP A 291 19.43 -3.54 27.17
CA ASP A 291 19.87 -4.89 27.54
C ASP A 291 18.88 -5.96 27.04
N TRP A 292 17.57 -5.69 27.05
CA TRP A 292 16.57 -6.61 26.51
C TRP A 292 16.67 -6.74 24.99
N VAL A 293 16.85 -5.63 24.27
CA VAL A 293 16.98 -5.66 22.80
C VAL A 293 18.28 -6.35 22.38
N LEU A 294 19.42 -5.98 22.98
CA LEU A 294 20.73 -6.54 22.64
C LEU A 294 20.93 -7.99 23.12
N GLY A 295 20.16 -8.43 24.12
CA GLY A 295 20.18 -9.81 24.63
C GLY A 295 19.00 -10.64 24.08
N PRO A 296 17.91 -10.80 24.85
CA PRO A 296 16.72 -11.57 24.44
C PRO A 296 16.18 -11.26 23.03
N GLY A 297 15.94 -10.00 22.68
CA GLY A 297 15.31 -9.61 21.41
C GLY A 297 16.14 -10.03 20.20
N GLU A 298 17.42 -9.64 20.19
CA GLU A 298 18.41 -10.11 19.21
C GLU A 298 18.51 -11.64 19.20
N THR A 299 18.59 -12.31 20.35
CA THR A 299 18.68 -13.78 20.41
C THR A 299 17.49 -14.45 19.73
N MET A 300 16.26 -14.01 20.01
CA MET A 300 15.04 -14.58 19.41
C MET A 300 15.02 -14.36 17.89
N LEU A 301 15.34 -13.16 17.42
CA LEU A 301 15.41 -12.84 15.99
C LEU A 301 16.59 -13.54 15.28
N ASN A 302 17.68 -13.82 16.00
CA ASN A 302 18.81 -14.62 15.50
C ASN A 302 18.51 -16.11 15.44
N THR A 303 17.57 -16.63 16.26
CA THR A 303 17.10 -18.03 16.14
C THR A 303 16.08 -18.25 15.03
N GLN A 304 15.32 -17.22 14.63
CA GLN A 304 14.36 -17.29 13.52
C GLN A 304 14.98 -16.73 12.23
N GLN A 305 15.69 -17.57 11.46
CA GLN A 305 16.29 -17.16 10.19
C GLN A 305 15.55 -17.71 8.96
N GLU A 306 15.00 -18.92 9.05
CA GLU A 306 14.35 -19.67 7.96
C GLU A 306 13.18 -18.91 7.29
N VAL A 307 12.94 -19.22 6.01
CA VAL A 307 12.03 -18.46 5.11
C VAL A 307 10.87 -19.31 4.57
N GLY A 308 10.97 -20.63 4.68
CA GLY A 308 10.01 -21.60 4.13
C GLY A 308 10.38 -22.08 2.72
N TYR A 309 9.93 -23.28 2.38
CA TYR A 309 10.16 -23.92 1.08
C TYR A 309 8.85 -24.31 0.37
N ASP A 310 7.70 -24.04 0.99
CA ASP A 310 6.36 -24.27 0.46
C ASP A 310 5.34 -23.30 1.09
N VAL A 311 4.07 -23.43 0.71
CA VAL A 311 2.98 -22.59 1.24
C VAL A 311 2.77 -22.81 2.75
N ALA A 312 2.89 -24.03 3.26
CA ALA A 312 2.66 -24.31 4.68
C ALA A 312 3.80 -23.76 5.56
N SER A 313 5.04 -24.12 5.26
CA SER A 313 6.21 -23.69 6.06
C SER A 313 6.40 -22.17 6.06
N SER A 314 6.26 -21.49 4.90
CA SER A 314 6.39 -20.03 4.85
C SER A 314 5.29 -19.30 5.64
N GLU A 315 4.06 -19.82 5.62
CA GLU A 315 2.94 -19.33 6.43
C GLU A 315 3.17 -19.56 7.94
N ASP A 316 3.69 -20.73 8.34
CA ASP A 316 4.00 -21.02 9.75
C ASP A 316 5.16 -20.16 10.27
N PHE A 317 6.25 -20.01 9.52
CA PHE A 317 7.31 -19.06 9.88
C PHE A 317 6.82 -17.61 9.96
N ARG A 318 5.81 -17.23 9.17
CA ARG A 318 5.17 -15.90 9.30
C ARG A 318 4.36 -15.76 10.59
N ARG A 319 3.68 -16.81 11.05
CA ARG A 319 2.94 -16.83 12.34
C ARG A 319 3.90 -16.79 13.53
N ASP A 320 5.00 -17.54 13.46
CA ASP A 320 6.06 -17.52 14.48
C ASP A 320 6.75 -16.16 14.57
N HIS A 321 6.85 -15.43 13.45
CA HIS A 321 7.36 -14.05 13.42
C HIS A 321 6.33 -13.03 13.93
N GLU A 322 5.03 -13.18 13.64
CA GLU A 322 3.96 -12.37 14.25
C GLU A 322 3.90 -12.57 15.78
N ALA A 323 4.14 -13.80 16.26
CA ALA A 323 4.28 -14.10 17.67
C ALA A 323 5.54 -13.50 18.31
N LEU A 324 6.63 -13.31 17.55
CA LEU A 324 7.81 -12.56 17.97
C LEU A 324 7.52 -11.05 18.07
N GLU A 325 6.88 -10.46 17.05
CA GLU A 325 6.46 -9.05 17.05
C GLU A 325 5.57 -8.73 18.26
N LEU A 326 4.65 -9.63 18.61
CA LEU A 326 3.79 -9.49 19.78
C LEU A 326 4.56 -9.52 21.11
N GLN A 327 5.63 -10.32 21.21
CA GLN A 327 6.51 -10.35 22.40
C GLN A 327 7.35 -9.08 22.52
N CYS A 328 7.82 -8.49 21.41
CA CYS A 328 8.53 -7.21 21.41
C CYS A 328 7.65 -6.01 21.84
N ARG A 329 6.32 -6.13 21.75
CA ARG A 329 5.36 -5.04 21.99
C ARG A 329 5.50 -4.36 23.35
N GLU A 330 5.75 -5.13 24.42
CA GLU A 330 5.90 -4.59 25.77
C GLU A 330 7.17 -3.73 25.89
N THR A 331 8.29 -4.20 25.34
CA THR A 331 9.55 -3.44 25.30
C THR A 331 9.41 -2.15 24.51
N TYR A 332 8.74 -2.17 23.35
CA TYR A 332 8.48 -0.95 22.57
C TYR A 332 7.53 0.03 23.28
N GLY A 333 6.60 -0.45 24.11
CA GLY A 333 5.78 0.38 24.98
C GLY A 333 6.62 1.14 26.02
N HIS A 334 7.47 0.42 26.74
CA HIS A 334 8.40 1.00 27.71
C HIS A 334 9.40 1.98 27.06
N PHE A 335 9.93 1.64 25.88
CA PHE A 335 10.79 2.51 25.08
C PHE A 335 10.14 3.87 24.78
N ALA A 336 8.90 3.87 24.29
CA ALA A 336 8.16 5.09 23.99
C ALA A 336 7.83 5.91 25.25
N GLU A 337 7.48 5.24 26.35
CA GLU A 337 7.24 5.89 27.65
C GLU A 337 8.51 6.57 28.20
N LEU A 338 9.66 5.91 28.10
CA LEU A 338 10.96 6.45 28.55
C LEU A 338 11.37 7.67 27.75
N LEU A 339 11.28 7.63 26.41
CA LEU A 339 11.55 8.80 25.57
C LEU A 339 10.67 9.99 25.98
N HIS A 340 9.36 9.76 26.11
CA HIS A 340 8.42 10.82 26.48
C HIS A 340 8.72 11.42 27.86
N LYS A 341 9.06 10.60 28.87
CA LYS A 341 9.44 11.08 30.22
C LYS A 341 10.74 11.91 30.19
N ILE A 342 11.77 11.43 29.51
CA ILE A 342 13.07 12.12 29.40
C ILE A 342 12.89 13.49 28.74
N ASP A 343 12.17 13.55 27.62
CA ASP A 343 11.92 14.82 26.91
C ASP A 343 11.00 15.75 27.70
N THR A 344 10.04 15.23 28.47
CA THR A 344 9.16 16.02 29.37
C THR A 344 9.95 16.64 30.52
N LEU A 345 10.92 15.93 31.10
CA LEU A 345 11.80 16.50 32.14
C LEU A 345 12.70 17.61 31.60
N ALA A 346 13.23 17.45 30.37
CA ALA A 346 13.97 18.51 29.71
C ALA A 346 13.10 19.76 29.48
N GLN A 347 11.86 19.58 29.02
CA GLN A 347 10.89 20.67 28.82
C GLN A 347 10.50 21.36 30.13
N ASN A 348 10.41 20.63 31.23
CA ASN A 348 10.18 21.15 32.59
C ASN A 348 11.39 21.90 33.18
N GLY A 349 12.47 22.10 32.41
CA GLY A 349 13.66 22.85 32.84
C GLY A 349 14.59 22.07 33.77
N VAL A 350 14.52 20.74 33.76
CA VAL A 350 15.45 19.89 34.52
C VAL A 350 16.72 19.66 33.68
N THR A 351 17.88 20.02 34.24
CA THR A 351 19.18 19.71 33.62
C THR A 351 19.43 18.20 33.67
N LEU A 352 19.22 17.53 32.54
CA LEU A 352 19.55 16.11 32.38
C LEU A 352 21.08 15.90 32.27
N PRO A 353 21.65 14.83 32.87
CA PRO A 353 23.03 14.43 32.63
C PRO A 353 23.30 14.15 31.15
N GLU A 354 24.53 14.41 30.68
CA GLU A 354 24.92 14.04 29.32
C GLU A 354 24.94 12.51 29.13
N ASP A 355 25.28 11.75 30.18
CA ASP A 355 25.29 10.29 30.16
C ASP A 355 23.89 9.71 29.88
N LEU A 356 22.83 10.22 30.53
CA LEU A 356 21.44 9.83 30.24
C LEU A 356 21.02 10.20 28.82
N LYS A 357 21.46 11.35 28.28
CA LYS A 357 21.17 11.71 26.88
C LYS A 357 21.85 10.74 25.90
N ALA A 358 23.13 10.41 26.15
CA ALA A 358 23.87 9.46 25.34
C ALA A 358 23.26 8.05 25.41
N GLN A 359 22.86 7.59 26.60
CA GLN A 359 22.14 6.32 26.78
C GLN A 359 20.77 6.32 26.06
N ARG A 360 20.00 7.41 26.15
CA ARG A 360 18.73 7.60 25.42
C ARG A 360 18.96 7.49 23.91
N ASP A 361 19.97 8.17 23.38
CA ASP A 361 20.24 8.20 21.94
C ASP A 361 20.77 6.86 21.42
N PHE A 362 21.59 6.16 22.23
CA PHE A 362 22.00 4.79 21.95
C PHE A 362 20.81 3.81 21.96
N MET A 363 19.94 3.87 22.97
CA MET A 363 18.70 3.07 23.03
C MET A 363 17.80 3.36 21.80
N ASN A 364 17.66 4.62 21.41
CA ASN A 364 16.87 5.04 20.24
C ASN A 364 17.47 4.52 18.92
N PHE A 365 18.80 4.49 18.80
CA PHE A 365 19.48 3.81 17.68
C PHE A 365 19.23 2.29 17.70
N VAL A 366 19.55 1.62 18.81
CA VAL A 366 19.41 0.16 18.98
C VAL A 366 17.97 -0.32 18.71
N CYS A 367 16.98 0.34 19.29
CA CYS A 367 15.57 -0.01 19.08
C CYS A 367 15.10 0.21 17.62
N ARG A 368 15.62 1.24 16.92
CA ARG A 368 15.30 1.47 15.50
C ARG A 368 15.98 0.46 14.58
N SER A 369 17.24 0.13 14.83
CA SER A 369 17.98 -0.89 14.07
C SER A 369 17.29 -2.25 14.22
N PHE A 370 16.96 -2.65 15.45
CA PHE A 370 16.19 -3.87 15.72
C PHE A 370 14.81 -3.87 15.06
N ALA A 371 14.02 -2.79 15.18
CA ALA A 371 12.72 -2.67 14.52
C ALA A 371 12.81 -2.76 12.98
N THR A 372 13.83 -2.14 12.38
CA THR A 372 14.08 -2.20 10.94
C THR A 372 14.43 -3.63 10.48
N ARG A 373 15.20 -4.36 11.29
CA ARG A 373 15.53 -5.77 11.03
C ARG A 373 14.32 -6.70 11.18
N LEU A 374 13.48 -6.46 12.20
CA LEU A 374 12.25 -7.20 12.46
C LEU A 374 11.27 -7.05 11.29
N GLU A 375 10.98 -5.81 10.86
CA GLU A 375 10.13 -5.52 9.70
C GLU A 375 10.78 -6.03 8.38
N ARG A 376 12.12 -6.05 8.24
CA ARG A 376 12.76 -6.71 7.08
C ARG A 376 12.46 -8.21 7.03
N ARG A 377 12.60 -8.94 8.16
CA ARG A 377 12.26 -10.38 8.21
C ARG A 377 10.78 -10.60 7.86
N ARG A 378 9.89 -9.76 8.38
CA ARG A 378 8.46 -9.76 8.05
C ARG A 378 8.20 -9.65 6.54
N ASN A 379 8.89 -8.72 5.86
CA ASN A 379 8.73 -8.52 4.41
C ASN A 379 9.31 -9.67 3.58
N ILE A 380 10.39 -10.31 4.03
CA ILE A 380 10.90 -11.56 3.45
C ILE A 380 9.83 -12.66 3.54
N LEU A 381 9.26 -12.88 4.73
CA LEU A 381 8.26 -13.93 4.97
C LEU A 381 6.94 -13.68 4.21
N ILE A 382 6.45 -12.44 4.15
CA ILE A 382 5.26 -12.08 3.36
C ILE A 382 5.52 -12.32 1.86
N THR A 383 6.72 -11.97 1.36
CA THR A 383 7.10 -12.21 -0.04
C THR A 383 7.22 -13.71 -0.33
N SER A 384 7.83 -14.48 0.58
CA SER A 384 7.91 -15.94 0.54
C SER A 384 6.53 -16.60 0.44
N SER A 385 5.62 -16.32 1.38
CA SER A 385 4.26 -16.86 1.32
C SER A 385 3.50 -16.47 0.04
N ARG A 386 3.70 -15.25 -0.49
CA ARG A 386 3.09 -14.86 -1.78
C ARG A 386 3.69 -15.66 -2.95
N PHE A 387 5.02 -15.78 -3.01
CA PHE A 387 5.72 -16.53 -4.05
C PHE A 387 5.26 -17.98 -4.10
N PHE A 388 5.32 -18.71 -2.97
CA PHE A 388 4.88 -20.11 -2.93
C PHE A 388 3.39 -20.28 -3.22
N ARG A 389 2.53 -19.33 -2.80
CA ARG A 389 1.10 -19.37 -3.12
C ARG A 389 0.84 -19.19 -4.62
N LEU A 390 1.53 -18.24 -5.28
CA LEU A 390 1.43 -18.03 -6.73
C LEU A 390 1.94 -19.25 -7.51
N VAL A 391 3.05 -19.86 -7.08
CA VAL A 391 3.59 -21.09 -7.67
C VAL A 391 2.57 -22.23 -7.56
N ALA A 392 1.98 -22.45 -6.38
CA ALA A 392 0.94 -23.47 -6.20
C ALA A 392 -0.30 -23.20 -7.08
N GLU A 393 -0.74 -21.95 -7.17
CA GLU A 393 -1.86 -21.49 -8.00
C GLU A 393 -1.61 -21.74 -9.50
N TYR A 394 -0.41 -21.43 -10.01
CA TYR A 394 0.00 -21.71 -11.40
C TYR A 394 0.12 -23.20 -11.70
N PHE A 395 0.73 -23.99 -10.80
CA PHE A 395 0.85 -25.45 -10.99
C PHE A 395 -0.52 -26.15 -10.97
N GLN A 396 -1.45 -25.68 -10.13
CA GLN A 396 -2.84 -26.17 -10.14
C GLN A 396 -3.55 -25.77 -11.44
N THR A 397 -3.60 -24.47 -11.76
CA THR A 397 -4.34 -23.93 -12.94
C THR A 397 -3.83 -24.54 -14.25
N THR A 398 -2.52 -24.68 -14.42
CA THR A 398 -1.94 -25.34 -15.62
C THR A 398 -2.27 -26.84 -15.69
N SER A 399 -2.47 -27.52 -14.56
CA SER A 399 -2.92 -28.92 -14.55
C SER A 399 -4.40 -29.03 -14.90
N GLU A 400 -5.25 -28.20 -14.30
CA GLU A 400 -6.70 -28.15 -14.56
C GLU A 400 -7.01 -27.81 -16.02
N VAL A 401 -6.30 -26.86 -16.63
CA VAL A 401 -6.45 -26.53 -18.05
C VAL A 401 -5.96 -27.68 -18.95
N TYR A 402 -4.87 -28.35 -18.58
CA TYR A 402 -4.37 -29.49 -19.33
C TYR A 402 -5.38 -30.65 -19.34
N GLU A 403 -5.89 -31.04 -18.16
CA GLU A 403 -6.88 -32.11 -18.03
C GLU A 403 -8.23 -31.77 -18.69
N ASN A 404 -8.79 -30.58 -18.44
CA ASN A 404 -10.17 -30.26 -18.85
C ASN A 404 -10.28 -29.66 -20.27
N LEU A 405 -9.26 -28.95 -20.77
CA LEU A 405 -9.33 -28.22 -22.04
C LEU A 405 -8.37 -28.77 -23.11
N VAL A 406 -7.21 -29.32 -22.73
CA VAL A 406 -6.22 -29.89 -23.68
C VAL A 406 -6.42 -31.38 -23.92
N MET A 407 -6.73 -32.17 -22.89
CA MET A 407 -6.98 -33.62 -23.00
C MET A 407 -8.45 -33.99 -23.31
N SER A 408 -9.34 -33.01 -23.42
CA SER A 408 -10.77 -33.23 -23.70
C SER A 408 -11.00 -33.89 -25.06
N THR A 409 -11.90 -34.89 -25.08
CA THR A 409 -12.01 -35.86 -26.17
C THR A 409 -13.16 -35.59 -27.16
N ASP A 410 -14.15 -34.77 -26.82
CA ASP A 410 -15.29 -34.44 -27.69
C ASP A 410 -15.04 -33.16 -28.49
N ILE A 411 -14.12 -33.28 -29.44
CA ILE A 411 -13.74 -32.21 -30.38
C ILE A 411 -14.72 -32.15 -31.58
N GLU A 412 -15.66 -33.09 -31.71
CA GLU A 412 -16.55 -33.20 -32.87
C GLU A 412 -17.81 -32.33 -32.83
N ASN A 413 -18.21 -31.87 -31.64
CA ASN A 413 -19.33 -30.94 -31.49
C ASN A 413 -18.84 -29.49 -31.65
N SER A 414 -19.31 -28.80 -32.69
CA SER A 414 -18.82 -27.46 -33.02
C SER A 414 -19.23 -26.38 -32.03
N GLU A 415 -20.36 -26.54 -31.32
CA GLU A 415 -20.77 -25.56 -30.31
C GLU A 415 -19.79 -25.58 -29.12
N THR A 416 -19.49 -26.78 -28.59
CA THR A 416 -18.51 -26.94 -27.51
C THR A 416 -17.10 -26.55 -27.96
N ALA A 417 -16.67 -26.93 -29.17
CA ALA A 417 -15.36 -26.56 -29.69
C ALA A 417 -15.12 -25.04 -29.70
N HIS A 418 -16.15 -24.24 -30.01
CA HIS A 418 -16.06 -22.78 -29.96
C HIS A 418 -15.99 -22.23 -28.54
N TYR A 419 -16.80 -22.74 -27.60
CA TYR A 419 -16.74 -22.33 -26.19
C TYR A 419 -15.40 -22.72 -25.53
N THR A 420 -14.94 -23.96 -25.73
CA THR A 420 -13.64 -24.45 -25.23
C THR A 420 -12.48 -23.63 -25.80
N LEU A 421 -12.57 -23.15 -27.04
CA LEU A 421 -11.56 -22.26 -27.64
C LEU A 421 -11.50 -20.88 -26.97
N LEU A 422 -12.64 -20.32 -26.58
CA LEU A 422 -12.71 -19.04 -25.86
C LEU A 422 -12.20 -19.19 -24.42
N GLU A 423 -12.60 -20.26 -23.73
CA GLU A 423 -12.16 -20.60 -22.38
C GLU A 423 -10.64 -20.85 -22.33
N LEU A 424 -10.10 -21.62 -23.27
CA LEU A 424 -8.65 -21.86 -23.42
C LEU A 424 -7.87 -20.55 -23.61
N GLN A 425 -8.42 -19.57 -24.34
CA GLN A 425 -7.78 -18.26 -24.56
C GLN A 425 -7.78 -17.39 -23.29
N ASP A 426 -8.88 -17.35 -22.54
CA ASP A 426 -8.96 -16.61 -21.27
C ASP A 426 -8.04 -17.23 -20.20
N CYS A 427 -8.07 -18.57 -20.08
CA CYS A 427 -7.15 -19.32 -19.24
C CYS A 427 -5.68 -19.10 -19.61
N GLN A 428 -5.35 -19.03 -20.92
CA GLN A 428 -3.98 -18.73 -21.36
C GLN A 428 -3.53 -17.34 -20.88
N VAL A 429 -4.36 -16.31 -21.02
CA VAL A 429 -4.05 -14.95 -20.53
C VAL A 429 -3.90 -14.93 -19.02
N ASN A 430 -4.72 -15.67 -18.27
CA ASN A 430 -4.56 -15.79 -16.82
C ASN A 430 -3.23 -16.47 -16.42
N ILE A 431 -2.84 -17.54 -17.13
CA ILE A 431 -1.60 -18.28 -16.86
C ILE A 431 -0.35 -17.45 -17.20
N ASP A 432 -0.34 -16.73 -18.34
CA ASP A 432 0.74 -15.79 -18.67
C ASP A 432 0.83 -14.67 -17.60
N ASN A 433 -0.29 -14.18 -17.06
CA ASN A 433 -0.28 -13.19 -15.97
C ASN A 433 0.29 -13.76 -14.66
N LEU A 434 -0.11 -14.98 -14.27
CA LEU A 434 0.39 -15.67 -13.08
C LEU A 434 1.91 -15.91 -13.15
N GLU A 435 2.43 -16.36 -14.29
CA GLU A 435 3.87 -16.52 -14.51
C GLU A 435 4.62 -15.19 -14.33
N ASN A 436 4.11 -14.10 -14.90
CA ASN A 436 4.69 -12.76 -14.76
C ASN A 436 4.64 -12.23 -13.30
N GLU A 437 3.74 -12.71 -12.46
CA GLU A 437 3.77 -12.43 -11.01
C GLU A 437 4.76 -13.33 -10.26
N ILE A 438 4.86 -14.62 -10.60
CA ILE A 438 5.79 -15.58 -9.99
C ILE A 438 7.23 -15.12 -10.20
N VAL A 439 7.61 -14.76 -11.43
CA VAL A 439 8.95 -14.25 -11.74
C VAL A 439 9.25 -13.00 -10.93
N ARG A 440 8.33 -12.01 -10.93
CA ARG A 440 8.50 -10.73 -10.25
C ARG A 440 8.63 -10.85 -8.73
N GLU A 441 7.83 -11.70 -8.09
CA GLU A 441 7.90 -11.93 -6.64
C GLU A 441 9.09 -12.85 -6.26
N GLY A 442 9.50 -13.77 -7.15
CA GLY A 442 10.68 -14.63 -6.96
C GLY A 442 12.01 -13.86 -7.09
N GLU A 443 12.15 -13.00 -8.11
CA GLU A 443 13.27 -12.07 -8.24
C GLU A 443 13.38 -11.16 -7.01
N LYS A 444 12.26 -10.51 -6.63
CA LYS A 444 12.15 -9.69 -5.42
C LYS A 444 12.49 -10.45 -4.13
N LEU A 445 12.12 -11.73 -4.02
CA LEU A 445 12.50 -12.58 -2.89
C LEU A 445 14.02 -12.82 -2.88
N SER A 446 14.59 -13.20 -4.02
CA SER A 446 16.04 -13.38 -4.18
C SER A 446 16.82 -12.11 -3.82
N ASP A 447 16.37 -10.93 -4.23
CA ASP A 447 16.98 -9.64 -3.86
C ASP A 447 16.92 -9.36 -2.35
N LEU A 448 15.74 -9.56 -1.74
CA LEU A 448 15.54 -9.35 -0.29
C LEU A 448 16.37 -10.31 0.58
N LEU A 449 16.67 -11.51 0.07
CA LEU A 449 17.58 -12.48 0.69
C LEU A 449 19.06 -12.11 0.45
N SER A 450 19.42 -11.64 -0.75
CA SER A 450 20.80 -11.30 -1.14
C SER A 450 21.37 -10.06 -0.44
N MET A 451 20.51 -9.19 0.11
CA MET A 451 20.95 -7.99 0.84
C MET A 451 21.66 -8.36 2.17
N PRO A 452 22.81 -7.74 2.53
CA PRO A 452 23.47 -8.02 3.81
C PRO A 452 22.59 -7.65 5.01
N VAL A 453 22.62 -8.46 6.07
CA VAL A 453 21.88 -8.24 7.32
C VAL A 453 22.79 -7.56 8.35
N LYS A 454 22.22 -6.71 9.22
CA LYS A 454 22.94 -6.08 10.33
C LYS A 454 22.19 -6.30 11.64
N ASP A 455 22.93 -6.39 12.75
CA ASP A 455 22.38 -6.44 14.10
C ASP A 455 21.88 -5.07 14.59
N ALA A 456 21.30 -5.03 15.79
CA ALA A 456 20.88 -3.79 16.43
C ALA A 456 22.03 -2.78 16.74
N LEU A 457 23.30 -3.19 16.68
CA LEU A 457 24.48 -2.33 16.84
C LEU A 457 25.00 -1.78 15.49
N GLY A 458 24.55 -2.33 14.36
CA GLY A 458 25.01 -2.00 13.01
C GLY A 458 26.16 -2.88 12.50
N CYS A 459 26.59 -3.89 13.26
CA CYS A 459 27.54 -4.91 12.83
C CYS A 459 26.88 -5.80 11.76
N GLU A 460 27.66 -6.30 10.80
CA GLU A 460 27.15 -7.22 9.78
C GLU A 460 27.01 -8.64 10.33
N LEU A 461 25.90 -9.29 10.00
CA LEU A 461 25.57 -10.65 10.43
C LEU A 461 25.66 -11.61 9.25
N GLU A 462 26.44 -12.68 9.43
CA GLU A 462 26.46 -13.82 8.51
C GLU A 462 25.17 -14.63 8.70
N VAL A 463 24.22 -14.42 7.80
CA VAL A 463 22.96 -15.17 7.67
C VAL A 463 23.03 -15.92 6.34
N ASP A 464 23.04 -17.25 6.39
CA ASP A 464 23.13 -18.08 5.17
C ASP A 464 21.75 -18.25 4.52
N TYR A 465 21.53 -17.49 3.45
CA TYR A 465 20.38 -17.62 2.56
C TYR A 465 20.72 -18.27 1.21
N GLU A 466 21.94 -18.77 0.98
CA GLU A 466 22.34 -19.27 -0.34
C GLU A 466 21.46 -20.48 -0.75
N GLY A 467 21.13 -21.37 0.19
CA GLY A 467 20.23 -22.49 -0.06
C GLY A 467 18.80 -22.08 -0.42
N ASP A 468 18.27 -21.02 0.21
CA ASP A 468 16.91 -20.51 -0.08
C ASP A 468 16.90 -19.75 -1.42
N ILE A 469 17.96 -19.00 -1.73
CA ILE A 469 18.17 -18.32 -3.01
C ILE A 469 18.28 -19.33 -4.16
N ILE A 470 19.00 -20.45 -3.97
CA ILE A 470 19.07 -21.55 -4.94
C ILE A 470 17.67 -22.17 -5.14
N ASN A 471 16.94 -22.47 -4.07
CA ASN A 471 15.58 -23.03 -4.15
C ASN A 471 14.62 -22.12 -4.96
N VAL A 472 14.65 -20.80 -4.72
CA VAL A 472 13.85 -19.83 -5.49
C VAL A 472 14.23 -19.85 -6.97
N ARG A 473 15.52 -19.90 -7.31
CA ARG A 473 16.00 -20.01 -8.70
C ARG A 473 15.55 -21.31 -9.36
N GLU A 474 15.71 -22.46 -8.69
CA GLU A 474 15.25 -23.76 -9.21
C GLU A 474 13.73 -23.76 -9.47
N ILE A 475 12.93 -23.10 -8.63
CA ILE A 475 11.48 -22.99 -8.83
C ILE A 475 11.14 -22.07 -10.02
N LEU A 476 11.89 -20.99 -10.25
CA LEU A 476 11.74 -20.14 -11.44
C LEU A 476 12.12 -20.89 -12.73
N ASP A 477 13.21 -21.66 -12.71
CA ASP A 477 13.63 -22.51 -13.82
C ASP A 477 12.59 -23.62 -14.11
N MET A 478 12.06 -24.28 -13.07
CA MET A 478 10.97 -25.25 -13.22
C MET A 478 9.68 -24.64 -13.74
N THR A 479 9.33 -23.43 -13.31
CA THR A 479 8.15 -22.68 -13.81
C THR A 479 8.30 -22.37 -15.30
N THR A 480 9.50 -21.92 -15.71
CA THR A 480 9.86 -21.62 -17.11
C THR A 480 9.86 -22.88 -17.98
N ALA A 481 10.42 -23.99 -17.49
CA ALA A 481 10.39 -25.27 -18.20
C ALA A 481 8.96 -25.81 -18.38
N ARG A 482 8.12 -25.71 -17.32
CA ARG A 482 6.70 -26.07 -17.39
C ARG A 482 5.94 -25.18 -18.38
N ARG A 483 6.24 -23.87 -18.43
CA ARG A 483 5.64 -22.92 -19.37
C ARG A 483 5.83 -23.36 -20.82
N GLN A 484 7.05 -23.75 -21.21
CA GLN A 484 7.32 -24.17 -22.59
C GLN A 484 6.56 -25.44 -22.98
N LEU A 485 6.58 -26.47 -22.14
CA LEU A 485 5.84 -27.74 -22.38
C LEU A 485 4.32 -27.52 -22.48
N PHE A 486 3.78 -26.67 -21.60
CA PHE A 486 2.37 -26.32 -21.57
C PHE A 486 1.97 -25.48 -22.79
N ARG A 487 2.79 -24.49 -23.17
CA ARG A 487 2.59 -23.64 -24.35
C ARG A 487 2.43 -24.45 -25.62
N ASP A 488 3.34 -25.37 -25.91
CA ASP A 488 3.31 -26.15 -27.15
C ASP A 488 2.04 -27.03 -27.23
N SER A 489 1.60 -27.54 -26.08
CA SER A 489 0.36 -28.33 -25.94
C SER A 489 -0.91 -27.48 -26.14
N VAL A 490 -0.96 -26.30 -25.51
CA VAL A 490 -2.08 -25.34 -25.64
C VAL A 490 -2.16 -24.75 -27.05
N GLU A 491 -1.03 -24.42 -27.68
CA GLU A 491 -0.99 -23.91 -29.05
C GLU A 491 -1.51 -24.96 -30.05
N LEU A 492 -1.12 -26.23 -29.91
CA LEU A 492 -1.64 -27.33 -30.72
C LEU A 492 -3.16 -27.50 -30.56
N GLN A 493 -3.68 -27.46 -29.33
CA GLN A 493 -5.13 -27.56 -29.08
C GLN A 493 -5.88 -26.33 -29.62
N ARG A 494 -5.37 -25.12 -29.38
CA ARG A 494 -5.92 -23.86 -29.90
C ARG A 494 -6.04 -23.88 -31.42
N LEU A 495 -5.01 -24.36 -32.13
CA LEU A 495 -5.02 -24.52 -33.57
C LEU A 495 -6.01 -25.61 -34.03
N THR A 496 -6.12 -26.70 -33.29
CA THR A 496 -7.07 -27.79 -33.59
C THR A 496 -8.52 -27.31 -33.48
N LEU A 497 -8.86 -26.61 -32.40
CA LEU A 497 -10.20 -26.02 -32.20
C LEU A 497 -10.54 -24.92 -33.23
N GLN A 498 -9.55 -24.16 -33.69
CA GLN A 498 -9.71 -23.23 -34.81
C GLN A 498 -10.02 -23.96 -36.13
N GLN A 499 -9.30 -25.04 -36.43
CA GLN A 499 -9.57 -25.86 -37.63
C GLN A 499 -10.95 -26.53 -37.56
N VAL A 500 -11.37 -27.01 -36.38
CA VAL A 500 -12.72 -27.57 -36.13
C VAL A 500 -13.82 -26.54 -36.39
N THR A 501 -13.66 -25.31 -35.90
CA THR A 501 -14.60 -24.21 -36.16
C THR A 501 -14.76 -23.99 -37.67
N HIS A 502 -13.64 -23.91 -38.41
CA HIS A 502 -13.66 -23.76 -39.86
C HIS A 502 -14.22 -24.97 -40.63
N ILE A 503 -14.05 -26.20 -40.12
CA ILE A 503 -14.72 -27.38 -40.70
C ILE A 503 -16.24 -27.23 -40.61
N HIS A 504 -16.75 -26.75 -39.48
CA HIS A 504 -18.19 -26.50 -39.31
C HIS A 504 -18.69 -25.37 -40.23
N ASP A 505 -17.96 -24.24 -40.30
CA ASP A 505 -18.27 -23.15 -41.22
C ASP A 505 -18.41 -23.65 -42.67
N TYR A 506 -17.41 -24.40 -43.16
CA TYR A 506 -17.39 -24.94 -44.52
C TYR A 506 -18.46 -26.01 -44.77
N GLU A 507 -18.81 -26.84 -43.79
CA GLU A 507 -19.87 -27.85 -43.94
C GLU A 507 -21.28 -27.24 -43.87
N ASN A 508 -21.46 -26.15 -43.11
CA ASN A 508 -22.69 -25.37 -43.11
C ASN A 508 -22.87 -24.63 -44.45
N ASP A 509 -21.84 -23.96 -44.96
CA ASP A 509 -21.86 -23.30 -46.27
C ASP A 509 -22.02 -24.30 -47.43
N ALA A 510 -21.42 -25.49 -47.33
CA ALA A 510 -21.62 -26.55 -48.32
C ALA A 510 -23.07 -27.10 -48.29
N THR A 511 -23.69 -27.18 -47.10
CA THR A 511 -25.12 -27.51 -46.96
C THR A 511 -26.00 -26.43 -47.61
N GLN A 512 -25.65 -25.15 -47.43
CA GLN A 512 -26.33 -24.06 -48.11
C GLN A 512 -26.15 -24.11 -49.64
N ALA A 513 -25.00 -24.58 -50.15
CA ALA A 513 -24.77 -24.83 -51.57
C ALA A 513 -25.60 -26.02 -52.12
N VAL A 514 -25.86 -27.06 -51.32
CA VAL A 514 -26.82 -28.12 -51.68
C VAL A 514 -28.22 -27.53 -51.85
N GLN A 515 -28.70 -26.74 -50.88
CA GLN A 515 -30.01 -26.09 -50.95
C GLN A 515 -30.15 -25.20 -52.19
N TRP A 516 -29.11 -24.42 -52.54
CA TRP A 516 -29.13 -23.62 -53.78
C TRP A 516 -29.26 -24.48 -55.05
N LEU A 517 -28.65 -25.67 -55.10
CA LEU A 517 -28.82 -26.58 -56.24
C LEU A 517 -30.24 -27.18 -56.30
N GLU A 518 -30.89 -27.44 -55.17
CA GLU A 518 -32.29 -27.91 -55.15
C GLU A 518 -33.29 -26.79 -55.48
N ASP A 519 -33.05 -25.56 -55.01
CA ASP A 519 -33.81 -24.37 -55.42
C ASP A 519 -33.67 -24.10 -56.92
N LEU A 520 -32.45 -24.17 -57.46
CA LEU A 520 -32.18 -24.06 -58.89
C LEU A 520 -32.81 -25.21 -59.68
N PHE A 521 -32.86 -26.43 -59.14
CA PHE A 521 -33.59 -27.54 -59.77
C PHE A 521 -35.09 -27.22 -59.89
N HIS A 522 -35.74 -26.71 -58.84
CA HIS A 522 -37.14 -26.28 -58.92
C HIS A 522 -37.34 -25.09 -59.89
N VAL A 523 -36.40 -24.15 -59.98
CA VAL A 523 -36.45 -23.05 -60.98
C VAL A 523 -36.33 -23.58 -62.41
N LEU A 524 -35.46 -24.57 -62.66
CA LEU A 524 -35.30 -25.26 -63.94
C LEU A 524 -36.64 -25.88 -64.38
N LEU A 525 -37.25 -26.69 -63.52
CA LEU A 525 -38.54 -27.37 -63.80
C LEU A 525 -39.66 -26.36 -64.09
N LYS A 526 -39.71 -25.25 -63.36
CA LYS A 526 -40.79 -24.25 -63.46
C LYS A 526 -40.63 -23.25 -64.61
N SER A 527 -39.40 -22.91 -64.98
CA SER A 527 -39.11 -21.72 -65.81
C SER A 527 -38.42 -22.05 -67.14
N HIS A 528 -37.77 -23.21 -67.24
CA HIS A 528 -36.99 -23.61 -68.40
C HIS A 528 -37.53 -24.86 -69.12
N SER A 529 -38.67 -25.41 -68.68
CA SER A 529 -39.33 -26.59 -69.29
C SER A 529 -39.92 -26.35 -70.69
N TYR A 530 -40.25 -25.10 -71.03
CA TYR A 530 -40.83 -24.74 -72.32
C TYR A 530 -39.77 -24.59 -73.43
N VAL A 531 -40.01 -25.25 -74.56
CA VAL A 531 -39.06 -25.34 -75.68
C VAL A 531 -39.17 -24.21 -76.71
N GLY A 532 -40.34 -23.57 -76.86
CA GLY A 532 -40.57 -22.52 -77.86
C GLY A 532 -41.34 -22.98 -79.11
N SER A 533 -42.12 -22.07 -79.69
CA SER A 533 -43.00 -22.32 -80.85
C SER A 533 -42.44 -21.78 -82.18
N ASN A 534 -41.28 -21.12 -82.16
CA ASN A 534 -40.54 -20.73 -83.37
C ASN A 534 -39.02 -20.71 -83.13
N ILE A 535 -38.24 -20.59 -84.21
CA ILE A 535 -36.77 -20.69 -84.18
C ILE A 535 -36.09 -19.61 -83.32
N TYR A 536 -36.70 -18.43 -83.14
CA TYR A 536 -36.17 -17.36 -82.28
C TYR A 536 -36.38 -17.68 -80.81
N GLU A 537 -37.59 -18.11 -80.43
CA GLU A 537 -37.91 -18.56 -79.07
C GLU A 537 -37.05 -19.75 -78.64
N ILE A 538 -36.91 -20.77 -79.50
CA ILE A 538 -36.09 -21.97 -79.22
C ILE A 538 -34.63 -21.56 -78.97
N GLN A 539 -34.09 -20.63 -79.76
CA GLN A 539 -32.73 -20.13 -79.59
C GLN A 539 -32.61 -19.32 -78.28
N MET A 540 -33.57 -18.44 -77.97
CA MET A 540 -33.59 -17.67 -76.72
C MET A 540 -33.68 -18.58 -75.48
N GLN A 541 -34.54 -19.61 -75.49
CA GLN A 541 -34.67 -20.54 -74.36
C GLN A 541 -33.43 -21.42 -74.19
N LYS A 542 -32.82 -21.86 -75.30
CA LYS A 542 -31.51 -22.54 -75.29
C LYS A 542 -30.43 -21.68 -74.64
N ASP A 543 -30.28 -20.42 -75.05
CA ASP A 543 -29.19 -19.57 -74.57
C ASP A 543 -29.41 -19.15 -73.11
N ARG A 544 -30.68 -18.95 -72.69
CA ARG A 544 -31.06 -18.78 -71.27
C ARG A 544 -30.77 -20.03 -70.43
N LEU A 545 -31.08 -21.22 -70.94
CA LEU A 545 -30.81 -22.49 -70.24
C LEU A 545 -29.30 -22.71 -70.08
N GLN A 546 -28.48 -22.34 -71.06
CA GLN A 546 -27.02 -22.48 -70.93
C GLN A 546 -26.45 -21.56 -69.84
N ALA A 547 -26.81 -20.27 -69.82
CA ALA A 547 -26.39 -19.37 -68.73
C ALA A 547 -26.91 -19.81 -67.35
N PHE A 548 -28.10 -20.42 -67.30
CA PHE A 548 -28.63 -21.03 -66.08
C PHE A 548 -27.80 -22.25 -65.62
N GLN A 549 -27.45 -23.14 -66.54
CA GLN A 549 -26.57 -24.28 -66.26
C GLN A 549 -25.17 -23.86 -65.83
N GLU A 550 -24.62 -22.78 -66.40
CA GLU A 550 -23.34 -22.19 -65.97
C GLU A 550 -23.42 -21.65 -64.54
N THR A 551 -24.54 -21.02 -64.16
CA THR A 551 -24.79 -20.56 -62.78
C THR A 551 -24.87 -21.74 -61.80
N ALA A 552 -25.66 -22.77 -62.13
CA ALA A 552 -25.76 -23.97 -61.30
C ALA A 552 -24.43 -24.75 -61.21
N LYS A 553 -23.64 -24.77 -62.29
CA LYS A 553 -22.29 -25.35 -62.29
C LYS A 553 -21.37 -24.60 -61.32
N ALA A 554 -21.40 -23.27 -61.30
CA ALA A 554 -20.62 -22.47 -60.37
C ALA A 554 -21.01 -22.72 -58.90
N SER A 555 -22.31 -22.86 -58.59
CA SER A 555 -22.78 -23.26 -57.25
C SER A 555 -22.29 -24.66 -56.84
N TYR A 556 -22.27 -25.62 -57.76
CA TYR A 556 -21.71 -26.94 -57.52
C TYR A 556 -20.19 -26.90 -57.30
N GLU A 557 -19.44 -26.19 -58.16
CA GLU A 557 -17.99 -26.04 -58.04
C GLU A 557 -17.57 -25.29 -56.76
N TYR A 558 -18.40 -24.36 -56.26
CA TYR A 558 -18.22 -23.71 -54.95
C TYR A 558 -18.40 -24.72 -53.80
N GLY A 559 -19.50 -25.49 -53.80
CA GLY A 559 -19.73 -26.55 -52.80
C GLY A 559 -18.59 -27.59 -52.77
N CYS A 560 -18.05 -27.98 -53.92
CA CYS A 560 -16.89 -28.87 -54.00
C CYS A 560 -15.60 -28.25 -53.42
N GLN A 561 -15.39 -26.93 -53.55
CA GLN A 561 -14.23 -26.25 -52.97
C GLN A 561 -14.32 -26.24 -51.43
N LEU A 562 -15.49 -25.90 -50.89
CA LEU A 562 -15.76 -25.93 -49.44
C LEU A 562 -15.56 -27.34 -48.85
N LEU A 563 -16.13 -28.36 -49.49
CA LEU A 563 -16.02 -29.75 -49.03
C LEU A 563 -14.58 -30.27 -49.08
N ASN A 564 -13.80 -29.91 -50.10
CA ASN A 564 -12.37 -30.24 -50.17
C ASN A 564 -11.56 -29.52 -49.08
N ALA A 565 -11.88 -28.26 -48.75
CA ALA A 565 -11.25 -27.54 -47.64
C ALA A 565 -11.58 -28.20 -46.29
N ALA A 566 -12.86 -28.48 -46.03
CA ALA A 566 -13.32 -29.22 -44.84
C ALA A 566 -12.68 -30.61 -44.73
N LEU A 567 -12.57 -31.36 -45.84
CA LEU A 567 -11.92 -32.67 -45.87
C LEU A 567 -10.43 -32.59 -45.53
N THR A 568 -9.73 -31.59 -46.07
CA THR A 568 -8.30 -31.36 -45.81
C THR A 568 -8.07 -31.04 -44.32
N LEU A 569 -8.92 -30.21 -43.72
CA LEU A 569 -8.87 -29.90 -42.29
C LEU A 569 -9.27 -31.09 -41.40
N ARG A 570 -10.30 -31.86 -41.78
CA ARG A 570 -10.65 -33.12 -41.07
C ARG A 570 -9.47 -34.09 -41.07
N GLN A 571 -8.71 -34.15 -42.16
CA GLN A 571 -7.51 -34.98 -42.26
C GLN A 571 -6.36 -34.47 -41.38
N SER A 572 -6.10 -33.15 -41.29
CA SER A 572 -5.08 -32.62 -40.36
C SER A 572 -5.46 -32.82 -38.89
N CYS A 573 -6.74 -32.64 -38.54
CA CYS A 573 -7.26 -32.89 -37.19
C CYS A 573 -7.50 -34.38 -36.87
N LYS A 574 -7.32 -35.31 -37.82
CA LYS A 574 -7.61 -36.76 -37.70
C LYS A 574 -9.07 -37.08 -37.34
N LEU A 575 -10.01 -36.22 -37.69
CA LEU A 575 -11.45 -36.38 -37.40
C LEU A 575 -12.12 -37.34 -38.39
N PRO A 576 -13.26 -37.96 -38.03
CA PRO A 576 -14.04 -38.78 -38.96
C PRO A 576 -14.48 -38.01 -40.20
N GLN A 577 -14.58 -38.71 -41.34
CA GLN A 577 -14.87 -38.12 -42.66
C GLN A 577 -16.30 -38.38 -43.14
N GLU A 578 -17.12 -39.06 -42.31
CA GLU A 578 -18.45 -39.57 -42.65
C GLU A 578 -19.42 -38.43 -43.02
N LYS A 579 -19.59 -37.44 -42.14
CA LYS A 579 -20.42 -36.23 -42.37
C LYS A 579 -20.04 -35.51 -43.68
N ASN A 580 -18.74 -35.37 -43.95
CA ASN A 580 -18.21 -34.73 -45.15
C ASN A 580 -18.51 -35.56 -46.43
N GLY A 581 -18.37 -36.89 -46.35
CA GLY A 581 -18.69 -37.82 -47.43
C GLY A 581 -20.19 -37.87 -47.75
N GLU A 582 -21.05 -37.87 -46.73
CA GLU A 582 -22.50 -37.75 -46.90
C GLU A 582 -22.89 -36.43 -47.58
N LEU A 583 -22.33 -35.31 -47.13
CA LEU A 583 -22.62 -34.00 -47.72
C LEU A 583 -22.09 -33.88 -49.15
N THR A 584 -20.93 -34.47 -49.45
CA THR A 584 -20.39 -34.61 -50.82
C THR A 584 -21.31 -35.43 -51.72
N ASN A 585 -21.85 -36.54 -51.22
CA ASN A 585 -22.82 -37.36 -51.93
C ASN A 585 -24.13 -36.58 -52.20
N ASN A 586 -24.64 -35.84 -51.21
CA ASN A 586 -25.84 -34.99 -51.36
C ASN A 586 -25.64 -33.90 -52.42
N LEU A 587 -24.52 -33.18 -52.38
CA LEU A 587 -24.15 -32.16 -53.38
C LEU A 587 -24.05 -32.76 -54.79
N TRP A 588 -23.40 -33.92 -54.93
CA TRP A 588 -23.32 -34.63 -56.21
C TRP A 588 -24.68 -35.11 -56.70
N GLN A 589 -25.57 -35.59 -55.82
CA GLN A 589 -26.92 -35.99 -56.18
C GLN A 589 -27.76 -34.80 -56.66
N ALA A 590 -27.75 -33.67 -55.95
CA ALA A 590 -28.45 -32.45 -56.36
C ALA A 590 -27.97 -31.95 -57.74
N TRP A 591 -26.64 -31.87 -57.93
CA TRP A 591 -26.05 -31.53 -59.22
C TRP A 591 -26.40 -32.53 -60.33
N LYS A 592 -26.39 -33.84 -60.04
CA LYS A 592 -26.74 -34.89 -60.99
C LYS A 592 -28.20 -34.80 -61.44
N LYS A 593 -29.16 -34.56 -60.52
CA LYS A 593 -30.58 -34.32 -60.84
C LYS A 593 -30.71 -33.14 -61.81
N LEU A 594 -30.11 -32.00 -61.46
CA LEU A 594 -30.18 -30.75 -62.22
C LEU A 594 -29.53 -30.87 -63.60
N ASN A 595 -28.30 -31.39 -63.67
CA ASN A 595 -27.58 -31.53 -64.93
C ASN A 595 -28.28 -32.53 -65.87
N LEU A 596 -28.76 -33.67 -65.38
CA LEU A 596 -29.46 -34.66 -66.21
C LEU A 596 -30.70 -34.05 -66.90
N VAL A 597 -31.58 -33.42 -66.13
CA VAL A 597 -32.80 -32.78 -66.66
C VAL A 597 -32.45 -31.59 -67.56
N GLY A 598 -31.39 -30.84 -67.21
CA GLY A 598 -30.86 -29.75 -68.03
C GLY A 598 -30.33 -30.22 -69.39
N GLN A 599 -29.58 -31.33 -69.46
CA GLN A 599 -29.09 -31.88 -70.73
C GLN A 599 -30.22 -32.47 -71.59
N GLU A 600 -31.22 -33.11 -70.97
CA GLU A 600 -32.41 -33.60 -71.67
C GLU A 600 -33.19 -32.43 -72.29
N GLN A 601 -33.45 -31.36 -71.52
CA GLN A 601 -34.12 -30.17 -72.05
C GLN A 601 -33.28 -29.45 -73.12
N LEU A 602 -31.96 -29.34 -72.92
CA LEU A 602 -31.05 -28.79 -73.93
C LEU A 602 -31.06 -29.63 -75.21
N THR A 603 -31.26 -30.94 -75.11
CA THR A 603 -31.42 -31.86 -76.25
C THR A 603 -32.76 -31.64 -76.95
N ARG A 604 -33.88 -31.52 -76.22
CA ARG A 604 -35.20 -31.15 -76.78
C ARG A 604 -35.16 -29.82 -77.53
N LEU A 605 -34.49 -28.80 -76.97
CA LEU A 605 -34.23 -27.51 -77.61
C LEU A 605 -33.36 -27.65 -78.88
N ARG A 606 -32.25 -28.39 -78.82
CA ARG A 606 -31.36 -28.65 -79.98
C ARG A 606 -32.09 -29.35 -81.13
N VAL A 607 -32.83 -30.43 -80.85
CA VAL A 607 -33.59 -31.18 -81.87
C VAL A 607 -34.71 -30.31 -82.46
N SER A 608 -35.38 -29.50 -81.65
CA SER A 608 -36.38 -28.54 -82.12
C SER A 608 -35.78 -27.48 -83.04
N ALA A 609 -34.61 -26.91 -82.70
CA ALA A 609 -33.91 -25.97 -83.56
C ALA A 609 -33.52 -26.59 -84.91
N VAL A 610 -33.08 -27.86 -84.92
CA VAL A 610 -32.81 -28.61 -86.17
C VAL A 610 -34.11 -28.84 -86.97
N PHE A 611 -35.20 -29.22 -86.32
CA PHE A 611 -36.50 -29.40 -86.97
C PHE A 611 -36.97 -28.10 -87.66
N TYR A 612 -37.07 -26.97 -86.95
CA TYR A 612 -37.56 -25.71 -87.53
C TYR A 612 -36.64 -25.18 -88.64
N ARG A 613 -35.31 -25.32 -88.53
CA ARG A 613 -34.37 -24.98 -89.62
C ARG A 613 -34.59 -25.86 -90.86
N THR A 614 -34.79 -27.16 -90.66
CA THR A 614 -35.03 -28.12 -91.75
C THR A 614 -36.38 -27.89 -92.43
N VAL A 615 -37.44 -27.67 -91.65
CA VAL A 615 -38.78 -27.26 -92.13
C VAL A 615 -38.69 -26.02 -93.01
N GLN A 616 -38.10 -24.94 -92.52
CA GLN A 616 -38.01 -23.68 -93.25
C GLN A 616 -37.19 -23.83 -94.54
N GLN A 617 -36.12 -24.62 -94.53
CA GLN A 617 -35.32 -24.90 -95.73
C GLN A 617 -36.11 -25.73 -96.75
N GLN A 618 -36.85 -26.75 -96.30
CA GLN A 618 -37.66 -27.60 -97.19
C GLN A 618 -38.89 -26.87 -97.74
N CYS A 619 -39.57 -26.03 -96.94
CA CYS A 619 -40.64 -25.15 -97.45
C CYS A 619 -40.11 -24.19 -98.52
N LYS A 620 -38.91 -23.61 -98.36
CA LYS A 620 -38.28 -22.79 -99.41
C LYS A 620 -38.03 -23.60 -100.67
N GLN A 621 -37.36 -24.75 -100.56
CA GLN A 621 -37.03 -25.62 -101.70
C GLN A 621 -38.27 -26.17 -102.42
N LEU A 622 -39.34 -26.51 -101.70
CA LEU A 622 -40.63 -26.92 -102.29
C LEU A 622 -41.27 -25.79 -103.07
N ASN A 623 -41.31 -24.57 -102.51
CA ASN A 623 -41.87 -23.40 -103.18
C ASN A 623 -40.99 -22.95 -104.37
N GLU A 624 -39.67 -23.09 -104.29
CA GLU A 624 -38.75 -22.87 -105.41
C GLU A 624 -39.00 -23.87 -106.54
N LEU A 625 -39.10 -25.18 -106.25
CA LEU A 625 -39.46 -26.18 -107.26
C LEU A 625 -40.83 -25.88 -107.89
N LEU A 626 -41.84 -25.56 -107.08
CA LEU A 626 -43.19 -25.22 -107.53
C LEU A 626 -43.23 -23.93 -108.37
N LYS A 627 -42.35 -22.97 -108.09
CA LYS A 627 -42.13 -21.78 -108.93
C LYS A 627 -41.48 -22.15 -110.27
N THR A 628 -40.41 -22.96 -110.26
CA THR A 628 -39.76 -23.41 -111.51
C THR A 628 -40.67 -24.29 -112.38
N LEU A 629 -41.63 -25.01 -111.78
CA LEU A 629 -42.65 -25.75 -112.50
C LEU A 629 -43.54 -24.80 -113.31
N LYS A 630 -44.15 -23.80 -112.64
CA LYS A 630 -45.01 -22.78 -113.27
C LYS A 630 -44.28 -21.95 -114.33
N GLU A 631 -43.00 -21.67 -114.12
CA GLU A 631 -42.16 -20.99 -115.11
C GLU A 631 -41.98 -21.83 -116.39
N MET A 632 -41.86 -23.16 -116.29
CA MET A 632 -41.80 -24.03 -117.46
C MET A 632 -43.16 -24.25 -118.15
N GLU A 633 -44.27 -24.25 -117.40
CA GLU A 633 -45.62 -24.32 -117.98
C GLU A 633 -45.89 -23.10 -118.89
N LEU A 634 -45.31 -21.94 -118.54
CA LEU A 634 -45.33 -20.73 -119.38
C LEU A 634 -44.32 -20.78 -120.55
N GLU A 635 -43.20 -21.52 -120.43
CA GLU A 635 -42.23 -21.73 -121.51
C GLU A 635 -42.61 -22.84 -122.52
N GLU A 636 -43.67 -23.62 -122.26
CA GLU A 636 -43.98 -24.88 -122.99
C GLU A 636 -44.19 -24.68 -124.51
N GLY A 637 -44.59 -23.49 -124.94
CA GLY A 637 -44.74 -23.12 -126.36
C GLY A 637 -43.45 -22.76 -127.12
N ALA A 638 -42.32 -22.54 -126.44
CA ALA A 638 -41.13 -21.91 -127.04
C ALA A 638 -39.87 -22.81 -127.10
N ALA A 639 -39.77 -23.87 -126.29
CA ALA A 639 -38.56 -24.67 -126.16
C ALA A 639 -38.64 -26.03 -126.88
N GLY A 640 -37.65 -26.34 -127.72
CA GLY A 640 -37.61 -27.60 -128.48
C GLY A 640 -37.65 -28.86 -127.61
N LYS A 641 -38.51 -29.83 -127.98
CA LYS A 641 -38.91 -31.04 -127.22
C LYS A 641 -37.78 -31.91 -126.65
N GLY A 642 -36.52 -31.74 -127.07
CA GLY A 642 -35.36 -32.40 -126.47
C GLY A 642 -34.90 -31.79 -125.15
N LYS A 643 -34.70 -30.45 -125.09
CA LYS A 643 -34.22 -29.77 -123.87
C LYS A 643 -35.24 -29.84 -122.73
N TRP A 644 -36.52 -29.68 -123.06
CA TRP A 644 -37.63 -29.73 -122.08
C TRP A 644 -37.64 -31.07 -121.32
N ARG A 645 -37.55 -32.22 -122.01
CA ARG A 645 -37.51 -33.55 -121.35
C ARG A 645 -36.33 -33.71 -120.38
N VAL A 646 -35.17 -33.12 -120.66
CA VAL A 646 -34.00 -33.16 -119.75
C VAL A 646 -34.23 -32.29 -118.51
N ARG A 647 -34.85 -31.11 -118.68
CA ARG A 647 -35.20 -30.21 -117.56
C ARG A 647 -36.26 -30.85 -116.65
N VAL A 648 -37.31 -31.45 -117.23
CA VAL A 648 -38.34 -32.22 -116.50
C VAL A 648 -37.74 -33.42 -115.78
N LYS A 649 -36.90 -34.25 -116.43
CA LYS A 649 -36.22 -35.38 -115.76
C LYS A 649 -35.37 -34.95 -114.56
N ARG A 650 -34.65 -33.82 -114.66
CA ARG A 650 -33.87 -33.27 -113.54
C ARG A 650 -34.78 -32.86 -112.39
N LEU A 651 -35.90 -32.21 -112.68
CA LEU A 651 -36.84 -31.74 -111.65
C LEU A 651 -37.60 -32.89 -110.97
N LEU A 652 -37.95 -33.96 -111.70
CA LEU A 652 -38.49 -35.18 -111.09
C LEU A 652 -37.49 -35.80 -110.11
N ALA A 653 -36.21 -35.94 -110.48
CA ALA A 653 -35.17 -36.43 -109.57
C ALA A 653 -34.93 -35.48 -108.36
N SER A 654 -34.99 -34.16 -108.56
CA SER A 654 -34.95 -33.19 -107.46
C SER A 654 -36.16 -33.28 -106.54
N ARG A 655 -37.36 -33.50 -107.08
CA ARG A 655 -38.61 -33.71 -106.33
C ARG A 655 -38.56 -35.02 -105.55
N GLU A 656 -38.16 -36.13 -106.14
CA GLU A 656 -37.97 -37.41 -105.46
C GLU A 656 -37.00 -37.29 -104.28
N ARG A 657 -35.84 -36.65 -104.50
CA ARG A 657 -34.87 -36.37 -103.43
C ARG A 657 -35.47 -35.50 -102.32
N LEU A 658 -36.10 -34.38 -102.68
CA LEU A 658 -36.66 -33.45 -101.69
C LEU A 658 -37.82 -34.09 -100.92
N LEU A 659 -38.65 -34.91 -101.54
CA LEU A 659 -39.72 -35.65 -100.86
C LEU A 659 -39.19 -36.75 -99.93
N LEU A 660 -38.06 -37.38 -100.25
CA LEU A 660 -37.36 -38.28 -99.31
C LEU A 660 -36.79 -37.51 -98.12
N GLU A 661 -36.26 -36.30 -98.32
CA GLU A 661 -35.77 -35.41 -97.26
C GLU A 661 -36.93 -34.85 -96.40
N VAL A 662 -38.06 -34.47 -97.01
CA VAL A 662 -39.31 -34.10 -96.33
C VAL A 662 -39.89 -35.28 -95.57
N GLY A 663 -39.94 -36.48 -96.17
CA GLY A 663 -40.40 -37.70 -95.51
C GLY A 663 -39.50 -38.17 -94.36
N ARG A 664 -38.24 -37.71 -94.28
CA ARG A 664 -37.39 -37.84 -93.08
C ARG A 664 -37.75 -36.79 -92.03
N MET A 665 -37.86 -35.52 -92.43
CA MET A 665 -38.25 -34.42 -91.54
C MET A 665 -39.64 -34.63 -90.91
N VAL A 666 -40.64 -35.10 -91.67
CA VAL A 666 -41.98 -35.37 -91.16
C VAL A 666 -41.98 -36.48 -90.12
N ARG A 667 -41.10 -37.48 -90.25
CA ARG A 667 -40.87 -38.48 -89.19
C ARG A 667 -40.18 -37.87 -87.97
N LEU A 668 -39.16 -37.04 -88.16
CA LEU A 668 -38.49 -36.31 -87.08
C LEU A 668 -39.47 -35.42 -86.29
N GLY A 669 -40.30 -34.64 -86.96
CA GLY A 669 -41.30 -33.79 -86.31
C GLY A 669 -42.39 -34.58 -85.59
N ARG A 670 -42.84 -35.71 -86.15
CA ARG A 670 -43.77 -36.62 -85.45
C ARG A 670 -43.12 -37.21 -84.19
N LEU A 671 -41.87 -37.65 -84.27
CA LEU A 671 -41.11 -38.20 -83.13
C LEU A 671 -40.86 -37.14 -82.05
N LEU A 672 -40.41 -35.95 -82.45
CA LEU A 672 -40.22 -34.79 -81.57
C LEU A 672 -41.51 -34.43 -80.83
N ARG A 673 -42.64 -34.43 -81.54
CA ARG A 673 -43.96 -34.15 -80.96
C ARG A 673 -44.46 -35.25 -80.01
N THR A 674 -43.87 -36.45 -80.04
CA THR A 674 -44.05 -37.46 -78.98
C THR A 674 -43.11 -37.18 -77.81
N ARG A 675 -41.81 -36.97 -78.06
CA ARG A 675 -40.81 -36.66 -77.01
C ARG A 675 -41.13 -35.39 -76.20
N LEU A 676 -41.79 -34.39 -76.81
CA LEU A 676 -42.25 -33.18 -76.11
C LEU A 676 -43.51 -33.39 -75.25
N LYS A 677 -44.18 -34.53 -75.37
CA LYS A 677 -45.28 -34.96 -74.47
C LYS A 677 -44.80 -35.84 -73.31
N GLU A 678 -43.63 -36.44 -73.45
CA GLU A 678 -42.98 -37.14 -72.34
C GLU A 678 -42.50 -36.09 -71.34
N PRO A 679 -42.70 -36.28 -70.02
CA PRO A 679 -42.28 -35.29 -69.04
C PRO A 679 -40.74 -35.16 -69.01
N LEU A 680 -40.24 -34.04 -68.49
CA LEU A 680 -38.79 -33.78 -68.37
C LEU A 680 -38.13 -34.57 -67.24
N CYS A 681 -38.89 -34.83 -66.18
CA CYS A 681 -38.53 -35.67 -65.05
C CYS A 681 -39.81 -36.30 -64.47
N GLN A 682 -39.66 -37.27 -63.58
CA GLN A 682 -40.81 -37.97 -62.98
C GLN A 682 -41.72 -37.07 -62.13
N GLU A 683 -41.18 -35.94 -61.63
CA GLU A 683 -41.92 -34.92 -60.87
C GLU A 683 -42.83 -34.03 -61.75
N LEU A 684 -42.57 -33.96 -63.06
CA LEU A 684 -43.37 -33.17 -64.03
C LEU A 684 -44.40 -34.02 -64.80
N ALA A 685 -44.88 -35.13 -64.22
CA ALA A 685 -45.73 -36.12 -64.90
C ALA A 685 -47.02 -35.57 -65.56
N ASN A 686 -47.50 -34.40 -65.12
CA ASN A 686 -48.71 -33.73 -65.64
C ASN A 686 -48.41 -32.36 -66.31
N ASP A 687 -47.17 -32.07 -66.72
CA ASP A 687 -46.82 -30.75 -67.29
C ASP A 687 -47.22 -30.60 -68.76
N GLU A 688 -48.20 -29.72 -69.04
CA GLU A 688 -48.61 -29.34 -70.39
C GLU A 688 -47.85 -28.14 -70.98
N SER A 689 -46.74 -27.68 -70.36
CA SER A 689 -45.94 -26.51 -70.81
C SER A 689 -45.62 -26.49 -72.30
N ASN A 690 -45.31 -27.65 -72.89
CA ASN A 690 -44.94 -27.77 -74.30
C ASN A 690 -46.14 -27.95 -75.27
N SER A 691 -47.38 -27.93 -74.79
CA SER A 691 -48.61 -28.03 -75.59
C SER A 691 -48.63 -27.07 -76.80
N THR A 692 -48.23 -25.82 -76.59
CA THR A 692 -48.20 -24.78 -77.64
C THR A 692 -47.08 -25.01 -78.67
N ALA A 693 -45.93 -25.56 -78.24
CA ALA A 693 -44.85 -25.96 -79.15
C ALA A 693 -45.23 -27.21 -79.96
N ILE A 694 -45.92 -28.17 -79.34
CA ILE A 694 -46.52 -29.35 -79.96
C ILE A 694 -47.53 -28.98 -81.05
N ALA A 695 -48.35 -27.97 -80.81
CA ALA A 695 -49.31 -27.44 -81.78
C ALA A 695 -48.59 -26.77 -82.98
N ALA A 696 -47.63 -25.88 -82.72
CA ALA A 696 -46.84 -25.23 -83.77
C ALA A 696 -46.05 -26.23 -84.64
N ILE A 697 -45.48 -27.28 -84.04
CA ILE A 697 -44.85 -28.39 -84.77
C ILE A 697 -45.87 -29.13 -85.65
N ALA A 698 -47.11 -29.34 -85.16
CA ALA A 698 -48.16 -29.99 -85.95
C ALA A 698 -48.61 -29.13 -87.14
N GLU A 699 -48.73 -27.81 -86.96
CA GLU A 699 -49.04 -26.85 -88.02
C GLU A 699 -47.94 -26.82 -89.08
N GLN A 700 -46.68 -26.69 -88.68
CA GLN A 700 -45.52 -26.71 -89.58
C GLN A 700 -45.40 -28.03 -90.36
N LEU A 701 -45.69 -29.18 -89.73
CA LEU A 701 -45.77 -30.47 -90.44
C LEU A 701 -46.86 -30.47 -91.51
N SER A 702 -48.01 -29.85 -91.21
CA SER A 702 -49.11 -29.71 -92.18
C SER A 702 -48.78 -28.73 -93.31
N GLU A 703 -48.05 -27.64 -93.02
CA GLU A 703 -47.60 -26.66 -94.02
C GLU A 703 -46.64 -27.30 -95.04
N VAL A 704 -45.61 -28.02 -94.57
CA VAL A 704 -44.64 -28.68 -95.47
C VAL A 704 -45.32 -29.80 -96.26
N THR A 705 -46.16 -30.62 -95.61
CA THR A 705 -46.84 -31.73 -96.27
C THR A 705 -47.83 -31.22 -97.32
N GLY A 706 -48.64 -30.21 -96.99
CA GLY A 706 -49.51 -29.54 -97.95
C GLY A 706 -48.76 -28.80 -99.07
N SER A 707 -47.49 -28.39 -98.84
CA SER A 707 -46.63 -27.81 -99.88
C SER A 707 -46.04 -28.88 -100.81
N ALA A 708 -45.73 -30.07 -100.28
CA ALA A 708 -45.37 -31.24 -101.07
C ALA A 708 -46.54 -31.75 -101.91
N GLU A 709 -47.73 -31.87 -101.32
CA GLU A 709 -48.98 -32.24 -102.02
C GLU A 709 -49.33 -31.25 -103.13
N LYS A 710 -49.12 -29.93 -102.93
CA LYS A 710 -49.30 -28.91 -103.98
C LYS A 710 -48.29 -29.06 -105.13
N LEU A 711 -47.05 -29.42 -104.85
CA LEU A 711 -46.03 -29.69 -105.88
C LEU A 711 -46.40 -30.93 -106.70
N ASP A 712 -46.87 -31.99 -106.04
CA ASP A 712 -47.28 -33.24 -106.67
C ASP A 712 -48.59 -33.10 -107.46
N ALA A 713 -49.57 -32.37 -106.92
CA ALA A 713 -50.82 -32.05 -107.62
C ALA A 713 -50.57 -31.18 -108.86
N ALA A 714 -49.64 -30.22 -108.80
CA ALA A 714 -49.25 -29.43 -109.97
C ALA A 714 -48.53 -30.29 -111.02
N LEU A 715 -47.59 -31.16 -110.61
CA LEU A 715 -46.95 -32.13 -111.51
C LEU A 715 -47.96 -33.05 -112.20
N CYS A 716 -48.96 -33.57 -111.48
CA CYS A 716 -50.01 -34.44 -112.01
C CYS A 716 -51.09 -33.68 -112.83
N GLY A 717 -51.27 -32.38 -112.59
CA GLY A 717 -52.19 -31.52 -113.35
C GLY A 717 -51.59 -30.93 -114.64
N SER A 718 -50.26 -30.83 -114.72
CA SER A 718 -49.55 -30.45 -115.95
C SER A 718 -49.81 -31.45 -117.10
N GLN A 719 -49.71 -31.00 -118.35
CA GLN A 719 -50.40 -31.67 -119.47
C GLN A 719 -49.96 -33.12 -119.75
N SER A 720 -50.85 -33.86 -120.43
CA SER A 720 -50.81 -35.29 -120.78
C SER A 720 -49.46 -35.87 -121.23
N GLU A 721 -48.54 -35.06 -121.78
CA GLU A 721 -47.22 -35.50 -122.21
C GLU A 721 -46.25 -35.77 -121.03
N VAL A 722 -46.42 -35.11 -119.87
CA VAL A 722 -45.66 -35.40 -118.64
C VAL A 722 -46.04 -36.79 -118.11
N LYS A 723 -47.34 -37.10 -118.08
CA LYS A 723 -47.85 -38.40 -117.62
C LYS A 723 -47.32 -39.57 -118.46
N LYS A 724 -47.24 -39.42 -119.79
CA LYS A 724 -46.62 -40.42 -120.69
C LYS A 724 -45.12 -40.63 -120.43
N ILE A 725 -44.40 -39.63 -119.91
CA ILE A 725 -42.98 -39.77 -119.54
C ILE A 725 -42.84 -40.52 -118.22
N LEU A 726 -43.77 -40.34 -117.28
CA LEU A 726 -43.84 -41.13 -116.04
C LEU A 726 -44.21 -42.60 -116.34
N GLU A 727 -45.30 -42.82 -117.09
CA GLU A 727 -45.74 -44.16 -117.54
C GLU A 727 -44.66 -44.88 -118.39
N GLY A 728 -43.85 -44.13 -119.14
CA GLY A 728 -42.72 -44.65 -119.92
C GLY A 728 -41.41 -44.84 -119.14
N ILE A 729 -41.38 -44.58 -117.83
CA ILE A 729 -40.20 -44.77 -116.96
C ILE A 729 -40.51 -45.75 -115.81
N PHE A 730 -41.75 -45.82 -115.34
CA PHE A 730 -42.17 -46.64 -114.19
C PHE A 730 -43.08 -47.80 -114.60
N SER A 731 -42.50 -48.87 -115.14
CA SER A 731 -43.17 -50.17 -115.30
C SER A 731 -43.02 -51.10 -114.08
N SER A 732 -42.65 -50.56 -112.91
CA SER A 732 -42.29 -51.37 -111.72
C SER A 732 -42.38 -50.62 -110.37
N VAL A 733 -43.35 -49.72 -110.18
CA VAL A 733 -43.67 -49.11 -108.87
C VAL A 733 -45.21 -48.97 -108.74
N PRO A 734 -45.83 -49.27 -107.57
CA PRO A 734 -47.28 -49.08 -107.35
C PRO A 734 -47.75 -47.61 -107.32
N SER A 735 -49.07 -47.39 -107.22
CA SER A 735 -49.65 -46.04 -107.19
C SER A 735 -49.29 -45.27 -105.92
N SER A 736 -49.16 -43.95 -106.04
CA SER A 736 -48.86 -43.06 -104.90
C SER A 736 -49.92 -43.11 -103.79
N GLU A 737 -51.15 -43.50 -104.10
CA GLU A 737 -52.26 -43.60 -103.14
C GLU A 737 -52.13 -44.82 -102.21
N GLU A 738 -51.49 -45.91 -102.66
CA GLU A 738 -51.25 -47.10 -101.83
C GLU A 738 -50.13 -46.87 -100.82
N TRP A 739 -49.13 -46.03 -101.13
CA TRP A 739 -48.01 -45.75 -100.24
C TRP A 739 -48.43 -44.95 -98.99
N PHE A 740 -49.23 -43.88 -99.17
CA PHE A 740 -49.80 -43.14 -98.02
C PHE A 740 -50.75 -44.01 -97.18
N SER A 741 -51.48 -44.93 -97.82
CA SER A 741 -52.35 -45.90 -97.16
C SER A 741 -51.60 -46.97 -96.36
N SER A 742 -50.31 -47.18 -96.64
CA SER A 742 -49.45 -48.21 -96.02
C SER A 742 -48.72 -47.73 -94.76
N LEU A 743 -48.93 -46.48 -94.32
CA LEU A 743 -48.38 -45.99 -93.06
C LEU A 743 -49.15 -46.59 -91.85
N PRO A 744 -48.47 -47.15 -90.84
CA PRO A 744 -49.16 -47.75 -89.69
C PRO A 744 -50.07 -46.75 -88.96
N LYS A 745 -51.35 -47.10 -88.85
CA LYS A 745 -52.24 -46.51 -87.84
C LYS A 745 -51.90 -47.13 -86.48
N PRO A 746 -51.79 -46.34 -85.40
CA PRO A 746 -51.65 -46.91 -84.06
C PRO A 746 -52.91 -47.70 -83.73
N LYS A 747 -52.72 -48.90 -83.17
CA LYS A 747 -53.79 -49.69 -82.56
C LYS A 747 -53.63 -49.62 -81.04
N SER A 748 -54.74 -49.60 -80.33
CA SER A 748 -54.84 -50.11 -78.97
C SER A 748 -54.67 -51.65 -78.98
N GLU A 749 -54.46 -52.36 -77.87
CA GLU A 749 -54.88 -52.12 -76.49
C GLU A 749 -53.92 -52.84 -75.52
N ASP A 750 -54.19 -52.69 -74.22
CA ASP A 750 -53.70 -53.40 -73.03
C ASP A 750 -53.00 -54.77 -73.17
N GLY A 751 -52.12 -55.10 -72.21
CA GLY A 751 -51.87 -56.50 -71.81
C GLY A 751 -50.44 -56.94 -71.48
N HIS A 752 -49.92 -56.52 -70.32
CA HIS A 752 -48.84 -57.13 -69.51
C HIS A 752 -47.76 -58.05 -70.14
N GLU A 753 -46.52 -57.57 -69.95
CA GLU A 753 -45.34 -58.30 -69.40
C GLU A 753 -44.36 -59.12 -70.26
N ASN A 754 -43.08 -58.75 -70.05
CA ASN A 754 -41.85 -59.57 -70.03
C ASN A 754 -41.45 -60.33 -71.32
N ARG A 755 -40.24 -60.16 -71.86
CA ARG A 755 -39.02 -59.49 -71.35
C ARG A 755 -38.08 -59.14 -72.52
N SER A 756 -37.20 -58.14 -72.30
CA SER A 756 -35.92 -57.87 -72.99
C SER A 756 -35.78 -58.15 -74.50
N ASP A 757 -35.53 -57.09 -75.28
CA ASP A 757 -34.21 -56.90 -75.92
C ASP A 757 -34.04 -55.41 -76.31
N GLU A 758 -32.79 -55.02 -76.61
CA GLU A 758 -32.28 -53.63 -76.65
C GLU A 758 -32.10 -53.06 -78.09
N ASP A 759 -31.44 -51.89 -78.15
CA ASP A 759 -30.78 -51.28 -79.32
C ASP A 759 -31.64 -50.47 -80.33
N PHE A 760 -31.70 -49.15 -80.07
CA PHE A 760 -31.55 -48.15 -81.12
C PHE A 760 -30.34 -47.24 -80.82
N LEU A 761 -29.12 -47.78 -81.00
CA LEU A 761 -27.89 -47.01 -80.95
C LEU A 761 -27.39 -46.64 -82.35
N THR A 762 -26.86 -45.42 -82.49
CA THR A 762 -26.22 -44.94 -83.72
C THR A 762 -24.71 -45.15 -83.61
N ALA A 763 -24.09 -45.71 -84.64
CA ALA A 763 -22.78 -46.34 -84.53
C ALA A 763 -21.58 -45.38 -84.43
N SER A 764 -20.64 -45.72 -83.54
CA SER A 764 -19.19 -45.55 -83.76
C SER A 764 -18.36 -46.55 -82.95
N GLU A 765 -17.73 -47.49 -83.66
CA GLU A 765 -16.46 -48.18 -83.33
C GLU A 765 -16.38 -49.23 -82.17
N SER A 766 -15.29 -50.00 -82.21
CA SER A 766 -15.17 -51.42 -81.80
C SER A 766 -13.67 -51.78 -81.71
N THR A 767 -13.12 -52.78 -80.99
CA THR A 767 -13.54 -53.86 -80.07
C THR A 767 -12.22 -54.64 -79.75
N PRO A 768 -11.95 -55.30 -78.60
CA PRO A 768 -12.85 -55.90 -77.59
C PRO A 768 -12.50 -55.61 -76.10
N GLY A 769 -13.30 -56.17 -75.18
CA GLY A 769 -13.20 -55.97 -73.73
C GLY A 769 -12.11 -56.71 -72.93
N GLY A 770 -12.13 -56.45 -71.60
CA GLY A 770 -11.27 -57.09 -70.60
C GLY A 770 -11.29 -56.34 -69.26
N THR A 771 -12.17 -56.73 -68.34
CA THR A 771 -12.13 -56.33 -66.90
C THR A 771 -11.21 -57.28 -66.12
N PRO A 772 -10.45 -56.78 -65.13
CA PRO A 772 -10.98 -56.78 -63.76
C PRO A 772 -10.79 -55.44 -63.01
N GLU A 773 -11.23 -55.40 -61.75
CA GLU A 773 -11.32 -54.21 -60.89
C GLU A 773 -9.97 -53.80 -60.25
N GLY A 774 -9.82 -52.52 -59.89
CA GLY A 774 -8.84 -52.08 -58.88
C GLY A 774 -8.26 -50.67 -59.02
N THR A 775 -8.70 -49.75 -58.14
CA THR A 775 -7.97 -48.54 -57.69
C THR A 775 -7.86 -47.36 -58.71
N PRO A 776 -7.98 -46.08 -58.27
CA PRO A 776 -8.09 -44.93 -59.20
C PRO A 776 -6.74 -44.46 -59.81
N PRO A 777 -6.77 -43.77 -60.97
CA PRO A 777 -5.58 -43.44 -61.75
C PRO A 777 -4.88 -42.13 -61.34
N SER A 778 -3.55 -42.12 -61.44
CA SER A 778 -2.75 -40.91 -61.55
C SER A 778 -2.84 -40.32 -62.98
N GLN A 779 -2.69 -39.00 -63.11
CA GLN A 779 -2.66 -38.35 -64.42
C GLN A 779 -1.28 -38.46 -65.08
N ALA A 780 -1.19 -39.24 -66.16
CA ALA A 780 -0.29 -38.95 -67.27
C ALA A 780 -0.80 -39.65 -68.55
N SER A 781 -1.10 -38.89 -69.60
CA SER A 781 -1.30 -39.43 -70.94
C SER A 781 -0.34 -38.74 -71.90
N PHE A 782 0.46 -39.54 -72.59
CA PHE A 782 1.56 -39.10 -73.46
C PHE A 782 1.05 -38.29 -74.66
N GLN A 783 1.78 -37.23 -74.99
CA GLN A 783 1.93 -36.80 -76.38
C GLN A 783 2.78 -37.83 -77.14
N THR A 784 2.64 -37.94 -78.47
CA THR A 784 3.75 -37.86 -79.46
C THR A 784 3.34 -38.42 -80.82
N ALA A 785 3.49 -37.59 -81.86
CA ALA A 785 3.92 -37.89 -83.24
C ALA A 785 3.58 -36.67 -84.11
N SER A 786 4.40 -36.14 -85.02
CA SER A 786 5.85 -36.23 -85.29
C SER A 786 6.14 -34.94 -86.13
N GLU A 787 7.33 -34.34 -86.30
CA GLU A 787 8.75 -34.75 -86.32
C GLU A 787 9.57 -33.53 -85.80
N GLY A 788 10.86 -33.59 -85.44
CA GLY A 788 11.80 -34.72 -85.33
C GLY A 788 13.26 -34.24 -85.15
N ASP A 789 14.06 -35.10 -84.52
CA ASP A 789 15.53 -35.15 -84.50
C ASP A 789 16.40 -34.11 -83.73
N PRO A 790 17.62 -34.51 -83.27
CA PRO A 790 18.11 -34.13 -81.93
C PRO A 790 19.62 -33.77 -81.86
N TRP A 791 20.22 -33.68 -80.65
CA TRP A 791 21.38 -34.50 -80.20
C TRP A 791 21.66 -34.29 -78.68
N TRP A 792 22.83 -34.71 -78.16
CA TRP A 792 23.13 -34.97 -76.74
C TRP A 792 24.51 -34.44 -76.27
N ASP A 793 24.69 -34.40 -74.94
CA ASP A 793 25.91 -34.64 -74.13
C ASP A 793 26.94 -33.54 -73.75
N GLU A 794 27.62 -33.87 -72.62
CA GLU A 794 28.62 -33.18 -71.77
C GLU A 794 28.11 -32.03 -70.87
N THR A 795 28.38 -31.94 -69.54
CA THR A 795 28.82 -32.84 -68.43
C THR A 795 28.35 -32.20 -67.08
N GLY A 796 28.38 -32.78 -65.87
CA GLY A 796 28.67 -34.14 -65.38
C GLY A 796 28.94 -34.19 -63.84
N SER A 797 28.64 -35.33 -63.18
CA SER A 797 29.09 -35.84 -61.86
C SER A 797 28.94 -35.05 -60.52
N ASP A 798 28.34 -35.76 -59.54
CA ASP A 798 28.69 -35.89 -58.10
C ASP A 798 28.18 -34.92 -56.98
N LEU A 799 27.14 -35.42 -56.29
CA LEU A 799 27.05 -35.74 -54.84
C LEU A 799 27.31 -34.70 -53.71
N GLU A 800 26.23 -34.51 -52.94
CA GLU A 800 26.13 -34.56 -51.45
C GLU A 800 26.38 -33.34 -50.50
N LEU A 801 25.32 -33.07 -49.73
CA LEU A 801 25.23 -32.79 -48.27
C LEU A 801 25.29 -31.36 -47.67
N ILE A 802 24.19 -31.07 -46.94
CA ILE A 802 24.07 -30.44 -45.59
C ILE A 802 23.78 -28.92 -45.43
N ASP A 803 22.76 -28.69 -44.58
CA ASP A 803 22.33 -27.56 -43.73
C ASP A 803 22.28 -26.08 -44.18
N GLU A 804 21.05 -25.56 -44.12
CA GLU A 804 20.52 -24.61 -43.12
C GLU A 804 21.28 -23.33 -42.65
N LYS A 805 20.42 -22.34 -42.32
CA LYS A 805 20.56 -21.18 -41.41
C LYS A 805 21.05 -19.82 -41.94
N GLN A 806 20.64 -18.82 -41.16
CA GLN A 806 20.54 -17.38 -41.48
C GLN A 806 21.74 -16.62 -40.90
N SER A 807 22.12 -15.46 -41.49
CA SER A 807 22.43 -14.24 -40.70
C SER A 807 22.72 -12.99 -41.54
N THR A 808 22.49 -11.85 -40.87
CA THR A 808 22.86 -10.44 -41.07
C THR A 808 24.01 -10.03 -42.02
N PRO A 809 23.87 -8.89 -42.74
CA PRO A 809 24.94 -7.94 -43.03
C PRO A 809 25.13 -6.94 -41.86
N GLU A 810 26.21 -6.16 -41.69
CA GLU A 810 27.52 -6.09 -42.35
C GLU A 810 28.52 -5.41 -41.37
N ALA A 811 29.82 -5.40 -41.67
CA ALA A 811 30.85 -4.76 -40.84
C ALA A 811 31.89 -3.99 -41.67
N SER A 812 32.51 -2.96 -41.09
CA SER A 812 33.68 -2.30 -41.68
C SER A 812 34.83 -2.06 -40.68
N THR A 813 35.97 -2.58 -41.10
CA THR A 813 37.37 -2.50 -40.64
C THR A 813 37.88 -1.05 -40.40
N SER A 814 39.04 -0.79 -39.75
CA SER A 814 40.32 -1.53 -39.70
C SER A 814 41.23 -1.17 -38.49
N SER A 815 42.23 -2.03 -38.22
CA SER A 815 43.30 -1.99 -37.19
C SER A 815 44.56 -1.22 -37.68
N PRO A 816 45.78 -1.22 -37.03
CA PRO A 816 46.26 -1.92 -35.81
C PRO A 816 47.24 -1.18 -34.84
N GLU A 817 47.72 -1.91 -33.80
CA GLU A 817 49.11 -1.94 -33.24
C GLU A 817 49.51 -1.21 -31.92
N VAL A 818 49.31 -1.90 -30.75
CA VAL A 818 50.30 -2.34 -29.70
C VAL A 818 51.45 -1.38 -29.21
N PRO A 819 51.88 -1.29 -27.90
CA PRO A 819 51.64 -2.11 -26.68
C PRO A 819 51.28 -1.36 -25.34
N LYS A 820 51.23 -2.12 -24.22
CA LYS A 820 51.07 -1.79 -22.76
C LYS A 820 52.33 -1.18 -22.08
N PRO A 821 52.39 -0.93 -20.74
CA PRO A 821 51.48 -0.23 -19.77
C PRO A 821 52.24 0.75 -18.81
N GLU A 822 51.55 1.51 -17.92
CA GLU A 822 51.94 1.69 -16.48
C GLU A 822 51.00 2.58 -15.61
N GLN A 823 51.36 2.68 -14.31
CA GLN A 823 50.60 2.93 -13.07
C GLN A 823 50.12 4.38 -12.69
N ASP A 824 49.06 4.42 -11.86
CA ASP A 824 48.88 5.19 -10.60
C ASP A 824 48.94 6.75 -10.55
N LYS A 825 47.81 7.38 -10.14
CA LYS A 825 47.72 8.37 -9.03
C LYS A 825 46.32 8.89 -8.68
N SER A 826 46.17 9.34 -7.43
CA SER A 826 44.96 9.86 -6.77
C SER A 826 44.57 11.32 -7.14
N PRO A 827 43.30 11.75 -6.91
CA PRO A 827 42.87 13.14 -7.11
C PRO A 827 43.18 14.09 -5.92
N PRO A 828 43.25 15.42 -6.16
CA PRO A 828 43.47 16.44 -5.12
C PRO A 828 42.17 16.97 -4.45
N PRO A 829 42.27 17.65 -3.28
CA PRO A 829 41.14 18.10 -2.45
C PRO A 829 40.54 19.48 -2.83
N PRO A 830 39.37 19.88 -2.25
CA PRO A 830 38.71 21.17 -2.52
C PRO A 830 39.32 22.37 -1.76
N PRO A 831 39.01 23.61 -2.17
CA PRO A 831 39.39 24.84 -1.46
C PRO A 831 38.36 25.27 -0.39
N GLU A 832 38.85 25.87 0.70
CA GLU A 832 38.04 26.50 1.76
C GLU A 832 37.88 28.02 1.55
N ASP A 833 36.83 28.57 2.17
CA ASP A 833 36.57 29.94 2.64
C ASP A 833 37.31 31.17 2.07
N THR A 834 36.54 32.26 1.88
CA THR A 834 37.07 33.63 1.97
C THR A 834 36.03 34.59 2.56
N LEU A 835 36.44 35.35 3.57
CA LEU A 835 35.61 36.36 4.24
C LEU A 835 35.42 37.62 3.38
N ALA A 836 34.23 38.23 3.45
CA ALA A 836 33.99 39.61 2.99
C ALA A 836 32.88 40.28 3.83
N GLU A 837 33.01 41.59 4.08
CA GLU A 837 32.17 42.33 5.03
C GLU A 837 31.04 43.14 4.37
N GLY A 838 29.91 43.23 5.07
CA GLY A 838 29.21 44.49 5.36
C GLY A 838 28.67 45.38 4.23
N ALA A 839 27.35 45.36 4.03
CA ALA A 839 26.58 46.50 3.55
C ALA A 839 25.21 46.58 4.25
N THR A 840 24.80 47.76 4.70
CA THR A 840 23.52 48.01 5.40
C THR A 840 22.58 48.86 4.55
N LEU A 841 21.26 48.71 4.71
CA LEU A 841 20.32 49.78 5.15
C LEU A 841 18.82 49.46 4.92
N ASN A 842 18.00 49.88 5.90
CA ASN A 842 16.59 50.33 5.84
C ASN A 842 15.42 49.36 5.50
N GLY A 843 14.48 49.26 6.45
CA GLY A 843 13.09 48.77 6.27
C GLY A 843 12.39 48.46 7.61
N PRO A 844 11.24 49.08 7.97
CA PRO A 844 10.54 48.83 9.24
C PRO A 844 9.48 47.72 9.15
N PRO A 845 8.99 47.17 10.29
CA PRO A 845 7.93 46.14 10.31
C PRO A 845 6.52 46.74 10.27
N GLU A 846 5.57 46.02 9.64
CA GLU A 846 4.13 46.33 9.67
C GLU A 846 3.36 45.42 10.66
N GLU A 847 2.06 45.70 10.83
CA GLU A 847 1.29 45.40 12.05
C GLU A 847 0.52 44.06 12.04
N PHE A 848 0.13 43.61 13.24
CA PHE A 848 -0.86 42.54 13.43
C PHE A 848 -2.26 43.03 13.02
N THR A 849 -3.01 42.21 12.26
CA THR A 849 -4.46 42.35 12.13
C THR A 849 -5.18 41.00 12.18
N THR A 850 -6.07 40.84 13.14
CA THR A 850 -7.18 39.87 13.10
C THR A 850 -8.41 40.51 12.45
N PRO A 851 -9.28 39.72 11.81
CA PRO A 851 -10.70 39.76 12.16
C PRO A 851 -11.43 38.39 11.92
N PRO A 852 -12.76 38.26 12.13
CA PRO A 852 -13.47 38.55 13.38
C PRO A 852 -14.44 37.41 13.78
N LEU A 853 -15.15 37.58 14.90
CA LEU A 853 -16.32 36.79 15.31
C LEU A 853 -17.57 37.70 15.42
N GLY A 854 -18.76 37.11 15.26
CA GLY A 854 -20.07 37.75 15.49
C GLY A 854 -21.14 37.30 14.50
N ASP A 855 -22.43 37.27 14.83
CA ASP A 855 -23.11 37.49 16.13
C ASP A 855 -24.59 36.99 16.04
N SER A 856 -25.33 37.02 17.16
CA SER A 856 -26.81 37.08 17.30
C SER A 856 -27.54 35.88 17.96
N THR A 857 -28.14 36.21 19.11
CA THR A 857 -29.11 35.51 20.00
C THR A 857 -30.57 35.54 19.42
N PRO A 858 -31.71 35.16 20.10
CA PRO A 858 -31.94 34.87 21.55
C PRO A 858 -32.97 33.77 21.98
N ASP A 859 -33.11 33.65 23.32
CA ASP A 859 -34.12 33.00 24.19
C ASP A 859 -35.61 33.48 24.00
N PRO A 860 -36.68 33.00 24.73
CA PRO A 860 -36.72 32.24 26.01
C PRO A 860 -37.83 31.13 26.21
N LYS A 861 -37.89 30.55 27.45
CA LYS A 861 -39.03 29.86 28.15
C LYS A 861 -39.37 28.40 27.74
N GLU A 862 -39.90 27.49 28.58
CA GLU A 862 -40.13 27.28 30.05
C GLU A 862 -40.52 25.77 30.23
N GLY A 863 -40.48 25.05 31.37
CA GLY A 863 -40.14 25.29 32.79
C GLY A 863 -40.54 24.06 33.66
N SER A 864 -40.43 24.11 35.01
CA SER A 864 -40.83 23.05 36.01
C SER A 864 -39.90 21.81 36.11
N SER A 865 -39.54 21.21 37.28
CA SER A 865 -39.71 21.54 38.71
C SER A 865 -38.95 20.58 39.66
N LYS A 866 -38.48 21.09 40.83
CA LYS A 866 -38.12 20.38 42.10
C LYS A 866 -36.92 19.39 42.07
N SER A 867 -36.16 19.15 43.15
CA SER A 867 -35.92 19.88 44.42
C SER A 867 -34.75 19.25 45.19
N ASP A 868 -33.96 20.06 45.92
CA ASP A 868 -33.43 19.91 47.29
C ASP A 868 -33.33 18.49 47.94
N SER A 869 -32.27 18.08 48.68
CA SER A 869 -31.05 18.78 49.13
C SER A 869 -30.03 17.84 49.83
N GLU A 870 -28.74 18.18 49.72
CA GLU A 870 -27.67 18.16 50.76
C GLU A 870 -27.29 16.94 51.64
N GLN A 871 -25.96 16.68 51.61
CA GLN A 871 -25.02 16.46 52.75
C GLN A 871 -24.83 15.10 53.48
N CYS A 872 -23.56 14.94 53.90
CA CYS A 872 -22.83 13.84 54.53
C CYS A 872 -23.42 13.17 55.79
N SER A 873 -23.15 11.87 55.99
CA SER A 873 -22.12 11.37 56.95
C SER A 873 -22.10 9.83 57.08
N SER A 874 -20.99 9.27 57.59
CA SER A 874 -20.83 7.84 57.92
C SER A 874 -21.51 7.50 59.27
N PRO A 875 -21.90 6.23 59.52
CA PRO A 875 -21.00 5.33 60.28
C PRO A 875 -21.10 3.84 59.85
N ALA A 876 -20.80 2.90 60.76
CA ALA A 876 -20.69 1.45 60.52
C ALA A 876 -21.57 0.60 61.48
N SER A 877 -21.42 -0.74 61.38
CA SER A 877 -21.79 -1.81 62.33
C SER A 877 -23.13 -2.55 62.17
N GLU A 878 -23.05 -3.88 62.37
CA GLU A 878 -24.08 -4.84 62.88
C GLU A 878 -25.35 -5.10 62.02
N GLU A 879 -25.56 -6.34 61.51
CA GLU A 879 -26.26 -7.50 62.13
C GLU A 879 -27.80 -7.36 62.25
N SER A 880 -28.65 -8.38 62.05
CA SER A 880 -28.52 -9.78 61.55
C SER A 880 -29.92 -10.26 61.04
N THR A 881 -30.11 -11.45 60.43
CA THR A 881 -30.57 -12.68 61.14
C THR A 881 -30.88 -13.84 60.17
N SER A 882 -30.97 -15.07 60.73
CA SER A 882 -31.42 -16.36 60.15
C SER A 882 -30.48 -17.10 59.16
N GLY A 883 -30.21 -18.40 59.32
CA GLY A 883 -30.53 -19.28 60.45
C GLY A 883 -30.07 -20.76 60.30
N SER A 884 -30.20 -21.53 61.40
CA SER A 884 -30.19 -23.00 61.49
C SER A 884 -28.87 -23.82 61.51
N SER A 885 -28.42 -24.09 62.74
CA SER A 885 -28.17 -25.44 63.32
C SER A 885 -26.88 -26.26 63.04
N SER A 886 -26.05 -26.36 64.10
CA SER A 886 -25.40 -27.58 64.68
C SER A 886 -24.42 -28.46 63.83
N LYS A 887 -23.31 -29.01 64.35
CA LYS A 887 -22.74 -29.05 65.73
C LYS A 887 -21.23 -29.39 65.73
N MET A 888 -20.54 -28.85 66.74
CA MET A 888 -19.28 -29.25 67.44
C MET A 888 -18.88 -30.75 67.43
N THR A 889 -17.62 -31.20 67.64
CA THR A 889 -16.40 -30.56 68.23
C THR A 889 -15.09 -31.31 67.90
N ASP A 890 -13.94 -30.63 68.01
CA ASP A 890 -12.55 -31.15 68.11
C ASP A 890 -12.30 -31.89 69.46
N PRO A 891 -11.27 -32.78 69.65
CA PRO A 891 -9.86 -32.31 69.85
C PRO A 891 -8.71 -33.31 69.52
N SER A 892 -7.45 -32.84 69.64
CA SER A 892 -6.18 -33.61 69.74
C SER A 892 -5.95 -34.25 71.14
N PRO A 893 -4.83 -34.93 71.52
CA PRO A 893 -3.54 -35.21 70.82
C PRO A 893 -2.83 -36.60 71.08
N LYS A 894 -1.58 -36.75 70.59
CA LYS A 894 -0.45 -37.64 71.03
C LYS A 894 -0.55 -39.19 70.90
N MET A 895 0.37 -39.82 70.15
CA MET A 895 1.57 -40.58 70.66
C MET A 895 2.30 -41.44 69.59
N ALA A 896 3.57 -41.77 69.89
CA ALA A 896 4.40 -42.92 69.43
C ALA A 896 5.02 -42.97 68.00
N ASP A 897 6.35 -42.74 67.98
CA ASP A 897 7.40 -43.36 67.12
C ASP A 897 7.54 -44.90 67.42
N PRO A 898 8.32 -45.75 66.68
CA PRO A 898 9.61 -45.42 66.03
C PRO A 898 10.05 -46.17 64.73
N GLU A 899 11.23 -45.75 64.24
CA GLU A 899 12.26 -46.50 63.47
C GLU A 899 11.99 -46.88 61.98
N ALA A 900 12.98 -46.85 61.05
CA ALA A 900 14.43 -46.60 61.17
C ALA A 900 15.10 -45.99 59.90
N LYS A 901 16.18 -45.21 60.12
CA LYS A 901 17.49 -45.10 59.38
C LYS A 901 17.47 -45.20 57.82
N GLY A 902 17.95 -44.25 56.99
CA GLY A 902 19.01 -43.22 57.12
C GLY A 902 20.35 -43.69 56.48
N PRO A 903 21.41 -42.87 56.19
CA PRO A 903 21.60 -41.40 56.08
C PRO A 903 21.76 -40.94 54.58
N SER A 904 21.99 -39.69 54.11
CA SER A 904 22.42 -38.36 54.62
C SER A 904 23.91 -37.95 54.47
N LYS A 905 24.17 -37.05 53.49
CA LYS A 905 25.17 -35.94 53.32
C LYS A 905 26.67 -36.07 53.70
N GLY A 906 27.50 -35.35 52.90
CA GLY A 906 28.93 -35.01 53.11
C GLY A 906 29.86 -35.65 52.06
N ASP A 907 30.96 -35.06 51.56
CA ASP A 907 31.56 -33.70 51.67
C ASP A 907 32.48 -33.42 50.44
N LEU A 908 33.03 -32.20 50.30
CA LEU A 908 34.08 -31.84 49.31
C LEU A 908 35.49 -32.21 49.83
N PRO A 909 36.45 -32.64 48.97
CA PRO A 909 37.44 -31.70 48.42
C PRO A 909 38.03 -32.04 47.02
N ASN A 910 39.00 -31.24 46.57
CA ASN A 910 39.70 -31.32 45.27
C ASN A 910 40.57 -32.59 45.04
N GLY A 911 40.78 -32.99 43.78
CA GLY A 911 41.86 -33.93 43.40
C GLY A 911 41.94 -34.35 41.92
N GLU A 912 42.83 -33.70 41.16
CA GLU A 912 43.60 -34.18 39.97
C GLU A 912 42.92 -34.74 38.69
N LEU A 913 43.63 -34.57 37.55
CA LEU A 913 43.31 -35.07 36.19
C LEU A 913 44.02 -36.42 35.93
N PRO A 914 43.50 -37.30 35.05
CA PRO A 914 44.11 -37.37 33.72
C PRO A 914 43.19 -37.73 32.51
N GLU A 915 43.81 -37.54 31.34
CA GLU A 915 43.42 -37.66 29.93
C GLU A 915 42.65 -38.92 29.41
N ARG A 916 41.96 -38.74 28.26
CA ARG A 916 41.42 -39.72 27.27
C ARG A 916 40.14 -40.49 27.67
N SER A 917 39.12 -40.56 26.81
CA SER A 917 39.22 -40.92 25.38
C SER A 917 38.03 -40.47 24.50
N LYS A 918 38.22 -40.58 23.18
CA LYS A 918 37.36 -40.10 22.09
C LYS A 918 35.90 -40.57 22.16
N LEU A 919 34.98 -39.68 21.77
CA LEU A 919 33.90 -40.06 20.83
C LEU A 919 33.44 -38.82 20.03
N GLU A 920 33.87 -38.72 18.78
CA GLU A 920 33.30 -37.78 17.82
C GLU A 920 31.93 -38.31 17.36
N ARG A 921 30.93 -37.44 17.23
CA ARG A 921 29.69 -37.73 16.48
C ARG A 921 29.53 -36.69 15.39
N ASN A 922 29.71 -37.12 14.15
CA ASN A 922 29.21 -36.37 13.00
C ASN A 922 27.69 -36.39 13.02
N ASN A 923 27.07 -35.22 13.23
CA ASN A 923 25.68 -34.96 12.92
C ASN A 923 25.67 -33.82 11.89
N ASN A 924 25.95 -34.14 10.62
CA ASN A 924 25.85 -33.19 9.49
C ASN A 924 25.29 -33.82 8.19
N ASP A 925 25.07 -35.14 8.17
CA ASP A 925 24.64 -35.89 6.96
C ASP A 925 23.12 -36.18 6.92
N SER A 926 22.37 -35.84 7.97
CA SER A 926 20.91 -36.11 8.04
C SER A 926 20.07 -35.12 7.24
N ASP A 927 20.42 -33.83 7.27
CA ASP A 927 19.52 -32.76 6.85
C ASP A 927 19.65 -32.46 5.35
N CYS A 928 20.79 -32.84 4.75
CA CYS A 928 20.95 -32.92 3.30
C CYS A 928 20.08 -34.02 2.67
N LEU A 929 19.66 -35.05 3.42
CA LEU A 929 18.79 -36.11 2.91
C LEU A 929 17.31 -35.73 2.99
N SER A 930 16.87 -34.98 4.01
CA SER A 930 15.48 -34.51 4.09
C SER A 930 15.16 -33.48 3.01
N LYS A 931 16.06 -32.51 2.75
CA LYS A 931 15.87 -31.51 1.67
C LYS A 931 15.75 -32.17 0.28
N ASN A 932 16.54 -33.21 -0.01
CA ASN A 932 16.42 -33.97 -1.25
C ASN A 932 15.08 -34.74 -1.35
N TYR A 933 14.58 -35.30 -0.24
CA TYR A 933 13.35 -36.12 -0.23
C TYR A 933 12.09 -35.32 -0.62
N TYR A 934 11.99 -34.04 -0.25
CA TYR A 934 10.89 -33.18 -0.68
C TYR A 934 11.03 -32.71 -2.13
N GLY A 935 12.25 -32.51 -2.62
CA GLY A 935 12.52 -32.34 -4.06
C GLY A 935 12.14 -33.58 -4.88
N GLU A 936 12.32 -34.79 -4.34
CA GLU A 936 11.81 -36.02 -4.94
C GLU A 936 10.28 -36.12 -4.88
N LEU A 937 9.60 -35.65 -3.83
CA LEU A 937 8.13 -35.59 -3.79
C LEU A 937 7.55 -34.65 -4.84
N ALA A 938 8.16 -33.48 -5.08
CA ALA A 938 7.78 -32.60 -6.17
C ALA A 938 7.98 -33.25 -7.56
N ARG A 939 9.09 -34.00 -7.73
CA ARG A 939 9.35 -34.80 -8.95
C ARG A 939 8.39 -36.00 -9.09
N GLN A 940 7.95 -36.61 -7.99
CA GLN A 940 6.96 -37.69 -8.01
C GLN A 940 5.55 -37.18 -8.36
N ALA A 941 5.16 -36.00 -7.87
CA ALA A 941 3.94 -35.33 -8.32
C ALA A 941 3.97 -35.07 -9.84
N MET A 942 5.13 -34.66 -10.39
CA MET A 942 5.33 -34.50 -11.84
C MET A 942 5.24 -35.82 -12.62
N THR A 943 5.61 -36.98 -12.03
CA THR A 943 5.37 -38.29 -12.67
C THR A 943 3.92 -38.76 -12.63
N GLY A 944 3.11 -38.27 -11.69
CA GLY A 944 1.70 -38.67 -11.54
C GLY A 944 0.75 -38.16 -12.63
N VAL A 945 1.22 -37.25 -13.50
CA VAL A 945 0.43 -36.65 -14.60
C VAL A 945 0.77 -37.29 -15.96
N PHE A 946 1.72 -38.24 -16.01
CA PHE A 946 2.21 -38.85 -17.25
C PHE A 946 2.27 -40.39 -17.20
N THR A 947 1.16 -41.03 -16.79
CA THR A 947 0.89 -42.48 -16.96
C THR A 947 -0.55 -42.74 -17.37
#